data_AF-A0A5C4R7S3-F1
#
_entry.id   AF-A0A5C4R7S3-F1
#
_cell.length_a   1.000
_cell.length_b   1.000
_cell.length_c   1.000
_cell.angle_alpha   90.00
_cell.angle_beta   90.00
_cell.angle_gamma   90.00
#
_symmetry.space_group_name_H-M   'P 1'
#
loop_
_entity.id
_entity.type
_entity.pdbx_description
1 polymer ?
#
loop_
_entity_poly.entity_id
_entity_poly.type
_entity_poly.pdbx_seq_one_letter_code
_entity_poly.pdbx_strand_id
1 'polypeptide(L)'
;MRTIKAALASTALICATPALAQDFGAYGYDTMRDLALNYPGRFTGAPDSGTTFFNAAQYMRDRLSFGGNAVVRQDFTATSRSGATLGPSQNLVVSMPGASDRFIVVGAHFDSAGTSPDLQGVDDNASGAGVLTELAAHMTGLSTDVGLEFVAFGAEEVGLQGAAHYVDTLGGRRDDMAGMINIDSLITGDFMYAHAGTEYLENPALLSLWTRAHAIADELGIDLRSNPGRNPDYPINTGCCSDAAVFEGYGIPILWLEATNWDLGDLDGYTQTDNPLIPGGSTWHDPTEDNWAFLLAALGPERFEQRMRDYARILTRLLVEETGADLVASSQDAALSAAQIADLATRQQADLTALSLRATRDRLGADAPFGQITPSIAVQGLATPDSSATFGRDGGAALMARAGASYQVAPGLSLGGQLAYARTGDDLRSGDDLESTGYQLSLDAAYAMNDDWVIGAISWGKSDLEGTRDFVLRSGLGATIVERDFDLSTNAYTLGARVQAGRDYALASGVTYGPVVGLDYSRTRIGGFSEGSGDRRAVTYAGQAIESLEVQLGGRVGTDLAVAGRDVTLSAQGTLIHDLAEGAPSRIRVTDSTGNDRRVTLDGQDRNFARIGLSAQTALSDQADAWVTLDSRIGHDAGSQATVGAGLGLRF
;
A
#
# COMPACT_ATOMS: atom_id res chain seq x y z
N MET A 1 21.92 -32.61 14.21
CA MET A 1 20.59 -33.06 13.76
C MET A 1 19.55 -32.06 14.25
N ARG A 2 18.88 -31.42 13.28
CA ARG A 2 17.54 -30.79 13.30
C ARG A 2 17.06 -30.09 14.59
N THR A 3 16.86 -28.77 14.48
CA THR A 3 15.55 -28.12 14.70
C THR A 3 15.54 -26.70 14.13
N ILE A 4 14.93 -26.60 12.94
CA ILE A 4 13.96 -25.57 12.48
C ILE A 4 14.37 -24.10 12.67
N LYS A 5 14.97 -23.53 11.63
CA LYS A 5 14.79 -22.12 11.24
C LYS A 5 13.62 -22.07 10.26
N ALA A 6 12.52 -21.41 10.61
CA ALA A 6 11.43 -21.09 9.70
C ALA A 6 10.53 -20.00 10.31
N ALA A 7 10.61 -18.78 9.78
CA ALA A 7 9.51 -17.85 9.54
C ALA A 7 10.10 -16.52 9.02
N LEU A 8 10.68 -16.55 7.82
CA LEU A 8 10.88 -15.37 6.98
C LEU A 8 10.36 -15.77 5.61
N ALA A 9 9.05 -15.62 5.46
CA ALA A 9 8.33 -15.85 4.22
C ALA A 9 6.98 -15.14 4.34
N SER A 10 6.95 -13.83 4.02
CA SER A 10 5.86 -13.12 3.32
C SER A 10 5.94 -11.59 3.49
N THR A 11 7.12 -11.01 3.31
CA THR A 11 7.23 -9.74 2.57
C THR A 11 7.96 -10.09 1.28
N ALA A 12 7.18 -10.58 0.32
CA ALA A 12 7.61 -10.46 -1.06
C ALA A 12 7.61 -8.95 -1.35
N LEU A 13 8.73 -8.27 -1.06
CA LEU A 13 9.16 -7.21 -1.94
C LEU A 13 9.38 -7.92 -3.28
N ILE A 14 8.33 -7.91 -4.09
CA ILE A 14 8.45 -8.19 -5.50
C ILE A 14 9.30 -7.05 -6.05
N CYS A 15 10.62 -7.18 -5.92
CA CYS A 15 11.52 -6.75 -6.98
C CYS A 15 11.33 -7.76 -8.13
N ALA A 16 10.11 -7.85 -8.66
CA ALA A 16 10.01 -8.07 -10.08
C ALA A 16 10.75 -6.88 -10.68
N THR A 17 11.69 -7.17 -11.55
CA THR A 17 11.96 -6.27 -12.67
C THR A 17 10.65 -5.57 -13.05
N PRO A 18 10.60 -4.25 -13.27
CA PRO A 18 9.42 -3.67 -13.86
C PRO A 18 9.26 -4.36 -15.22
N ALA A 19 8.46 -5.43 -15.28
CA ALA A 19 7.63 -5.65 -16.43
C ALA A 19 6.96 -4.29 -16.58
N LEU A 20 7.30 -3.58 -17.66
CA LEU A 20 6.73 -2.27 -17.95
C LEU A 20 5.25 -2.36 -17.62
N ALA A 21 4.78 -1.51 -16.69
CA ALA A 21 3.39 -1.51 -16.26
C ALA A 21 2.53 -1.55 -17.52
N GLN A 22 1.70 -2.58 -17.67
CA GLN A 22 0.89 -2.67 -18.88
C GLN A 22 -0.18 -1.59 -18.84
N ASP A 23 -0.39 -0.93 -19.98
CA ASP A 23 -1.52 -0.02 -20.15
C ASP A 23 -2.83 -0.81 -20.06
N PHE A 24 -3.86 -0.18 -19.47
CA PHE A 24 -5.20 -0.74 -19.46
C PHE A 24 -5.68 -1.05 -20.89
N GLY A 25 -6.34 -2.19 -21.05
CA GLY A 25 -6.85 -2.76 -22.30
C GLY A 25 -5.84 -3.63 -23.04
N ALA A 26 -4.53 -3.53 -22.76
CA ALA A 26 -3.52 -4.23 -23.57
C ALA A 26 -3.57 -5.75 -23.38
N TYR A 27 -3.69 -6.21 -22.13
CA TYR A 27 -3.74 -7.64 -21.82
C TYR A 27 -4.99 -8.29 -22.43
N GLY A 28 -6.14 -7.63 -22.28
CA GLY A 28 -7.42 -8.07 -22.80
C GLY A 28 -7.48 -8.00 -24.32
N TYR A 29 -6.90 -6.97 -24.94
CA TYR A 29 -6.81 -6.85 -26.39
C TYR A 29 -6.02 -8.02 -27.01
N ASP A 30 -4.88 -8.38 -26.43
CA ASP A 30 -4.10 -9.55 -26.87
C ASP A 30 -4.93 -10.84 -26.74
N THR A 31 -5.62 -11.00 -25.61
CA THR A 31 -6.51 -12.16 -25.40
C THR A 31 -7.63 -12.21 -26.44
N MET A 32 -8.36 -11.11 -26.66
CA MET A 32 -9.44 -11.01 -27.66
C MET A 32 -8.94 -11.35 -29.06
N ARG A 33 -7.82 -10.73 -29.45
CA ARG A 33 -7.23 -10.91 -30.78
C ARG A 33 -6.82 -12.36 -31.02
N ASP A 34 -6.12 -12.97 -30.07
CA ASP A 34 -5.70 -14.36 -30.21
C ASP A 34 -6.89 -15.32 -30.18
N LEU A 35 -7.90 -15.04 -29.35
CA LEU A 35 -9.11 -15.85 -29.27
C LEU A 35 -9.84 -15.86 -30.62
N ALA A 36 -10.01 -14.68 -31.22
CA ALA A 36 -10.69 -14.51 -32.50
C ALA A 36 -9.91 -15.09 -33.68
N LEU A 37 -8.60 -14.80 -33.78
CA LEU A 37 -7.81 -15.16 -34.96
C LEU A 37 -7.33 -16.61 -34.95
N ASN A 38 -7.01 -17.16 -33.77
CA ASN A 38 -6.44 -18.51 -33.68
C ASN A 38 -7.49 -19.58 -33.37
N TYR A 39 -8.66 -19.18 -32.87
CA TYR A 39 -9.71 -20.12 -32.48
C TYR A 39 -11.11 -19.74 -33.03
N PRO A 40 -11.25 -19.55 -34.37
CA PRO A 40 -12.57 -19.40 -34.99
C PRO A 40 -13.39 -20.69 -34.89
N GLY A 41 -14.70 -20.55 -34.77
CA GLY A 41 -15.62 -21.67 -34.64
C GLY A 41 -15.48 -22.42 -33.32
N ARG A 42 -15.26 -21.68 -32.22
CA ARG A 42 -15.21 -22.19 -30.85
C ARG A 42 -16.62 -22.43 -30.27
N PHE A 43 -17.54 -22.94 -31.09
CA PHE A 43 -18.92 -23.22 -30.69
C PHE A 43 -19.05 -24.47 -29.83
N THR A 44 -20.10 -24.50 -29.01
CA THR A 44 -20.43 -25.62 -28.13
C THR A 44 -20.86 -26.87 -28.91
N GLY A 45 -20.42 -28.05 -28.47
CA GLY A 45 -20.84 -29.34 -29.04
C GLY A 45 -19.88 -29.95 -30.09
N ALA A 46 -18.72 -29.34 -30.32
CA ALA A 46 -17.65 -29.99 -31.07
C ALA A 46 -17.15 -31.26 -30.33
N PRO A 47 -16.81 -32.37 -31.03
CA PRO A 47 -16.33 -33.62 -30.38
C PRO A 47 -15.11 -33.43 -29.46
N ASP A 48 -14.91 -34.32 -28.50
CA ASP A 48 -13.88 -34.26 -27.43
C ASP A 48 -12.42 -34.03 -27.91
N SER A 49 -11.62 -33.39 -27.04
CA SER A 49 -10.16 -33.16 -27.05
C SER A 49 -9.49 -32.92 -28.42
N GLY A 50 -9.09 -31.67 -28.67
CA GLY A 50 -8.36 -31.25 -29.88
C GLY A 50 -9.18 -30.41 -30.86
N THR A 51 -10.44 -30.12 -30.54
CA THR A 51 -11.29 -29.17 -31.26
C THR A 51 -11.07 -27.73 -30.82
N THR A 52 -11.52 -26.78 -31.64
CA THR A 52 -11.25 -25.34 -31.45
C THR A 52 -11.73 -24.81 -30.09
N PHE A 53 -12.91 -25.21 -29.62
CA PHE A 53 -13.43 -24.81 -28.29
C PHE A 53 -12.49 -25.24 -27.14
N PHE A 54 -12.05 -26.50 -27.10
CA PHE A 54 -11.16 -26.94 -26.02
C PHE A 54 -9.78 -26.30 -26.12
N ASN A 55 -9.26 -26.04 -27.31
CA ASN A 55 -8.00 -25.31 -27.48
C ASN A 55 -8.13 -23.85 -27.03
N ALA A 56 -9.26 -23.19 -27.34
CA ALA A 56 -9.61 -21.87 -26.84
C ALA A 56 -9.70 -21.85 -25.30
N ALA A 57 -10.34 -22.85 -24.70
CA ALA A 57 -10.42 -22.97 -23.25
C ALA A 57 -9.06 -23.23 -22.58
N GLN A 58 -8.15 -23.95 -23.24
CA GLN A 58 -6.78 -24.08 -22.76
C GLN A 58 -6.06 -22.73 -22.80
N TYR A 59 -6.20 -21.99 -23.91
CA TYR A 59 -5.65 -20.64 -24.03
C TYR A 59 -6.20 -19.69 -22.95
N MET A 60 -7.52 -19.64 -22.78
CA MET A 60 -8.18 -18.84 -21.73
C MET A 60 -7.70 -19.23 -20.33
N ARG A 61 -7.53 -20.52 -20.04
CA ARG A 61 -6.96 -20.98 -18.76
C ARG A 61 -5.55 -20.43 -18.57
N ASP A 62 -4.72 -20.51 -19.59
CA ASP A 62 -3.32 -20.05 -19.50
C ASP A 62 -3.27 -18.53 -19.27
N ARG A 63 -4.16 -17.75 -19.89
CA ARG A 63 -4.33 -16.31 -19.61
C ARG A 63 -4.81 -16.06 -18.17
N LEU A 64 -5.88 -16.71 -17.75
CA LEU A 64 -6.45 -16.59 -16.40
C LEU A 64 -5.48 -17.02 -15.28
N SER A 65 -4.50 -17.88 -15.59
CA SER A 65 -3.47 -18.33 -14.64
C SER A 65 -2.39 -17.29 -14.32
N PHE A 66 -2.49 -16.07 -14.87
CA PHE A 66 -1.56 -14.97 -14.62
C PHE A 66 -1.29 -14.76 -13.13
N GLY A 67 -0.04 -14.47 -12.78
CA GLY A 67 0.41 -14.24 -11.40
C GLY A 67 0.23 -15.44 -10.46
N GLY A 68 -0.01 -16.65 -10.99
CA GLY A 68 -0.16 -17.88 -10.21
C GLY A 68 -1.61 -18.20 -9.81
N ASN A 69 -2.60 -17.54 -10.41
CA ASN A 69 -4.01 -17.83 -10.19
C ASN A 69 -4.34 -19.30 -10.46
N ALA A 70 -5.04 -19.94 -9.52
CA ALA A 70 -5.53 -21.30 -9.70
C ALA A 70 -6.83 -21.28 -10.52
N VAL A 71 -6.84 -21.97 -11.66
CA VAL A 71 -8.02 -22.07 -12.53
C VAL A 71 -8.67 -23.45 -12.36
N VAL A 72 -9.92 -23.47 -11.92
CA VAL A 72 -10.76 -24.68 -11.80
C VAL A 72 -11.59 -24.84 -13.05
N ARG A 73 -11.72 -26.08 -13.54
CA ARG A 73 -12.60 -26.41 -14.67
C ARG A 73 -13.89 -27.04 -14.17
N GLN A 74 -15.01 -26.61 -14.76
CA GLN A 74 -16.30 -27.25 -14.54
C GLN A 74 -16.77 -27.86 -15.85
N ASP A 75 -16.56 -29.16 -16.02
CA ASP A 75 -16.95 -29.88 -17.23
C ASP A 75 -18.43 -30.29 -17.16
N PHE A 76 -19.17 -30.06 -18.24
CA PHE A 76 -20.57 -30.46 -18.36
C PHE A 76 -20.94 -30.85 -19.80
N THR A 77 -22.14 -31.37 -20.00
CA THR A 77 -22.66 -31.71 -21.33
C THR A 77 -23.80 -30.76 -21.68
N ALA A 78 -23.61 -29.99 -22.76
CA ALA A 78 -24.61 -29.08 -23.28
C ALA A 78 -25.71 -29.81 -24.06
N THR A 79 -26.91 -29.27 -24.00
CA THR A 79 -28.11 -29.81 -24.66
C THR A 79 -28.82 -28.74 -25.49
N SER A 80 -29.58 -29.14 -26.51
CA SER A 80 -30.42 -28.22 -27.27
C SER A 80 -31.66 -27.84 -26.47
N ARG A 81 -32.40 -26.84 -26.93
CA ARG A 81 -33.73 -26.50 -26.38
C ARG A 81 -34.72 -27.68 -26.41
N SER A 82 -34.52 -28.66 -27.29
CA SER A 82 -35.34 -29.89 -27.36
C SER A 82 -34.82 -31.04 -26.47
N GLY A 83 -33.75 -30.81 -25.70
CA GLY A 83 -33.12 -31.79 -24.82
C GLY A 83 -32.17 -32.75 -25.53
N ALA A 84 -31.84 -32.52 -26.81
CA ALA A 84 -30.86 -33.35 -27.53
C ALA A 84 -29.44 -32.98 -27.09
N THR A 85 -28.58 -33.96 -26.85
CA THR A 85 -27.17 -33.72 -26.54
C THR A 85 -26.47 -33.00 -27.69
N LEU A 86 -25.90 -31.83 -27.41
CA LEU A 86 -25.06 -31.09 -28.35
C LEU A 86 -23.60 -31.53 -28.23
N GLY A 87 -23.13 -31.77 -27.00
CA GLY A 87 -21.78 -32.28 -26.73
C GLY A 87 -21.19 -31.68 -25.45
N PRO A 88 -19.90 -31.92 -25.21
CA PRO A 88 -19.22 -31.44 -24.01
C PRO A 88 -19.00 -29.91 -24.05
N SER A 89 -18.97 -29.27 -22.89
CA SER A 89 -18.56 -27.88 -22.69
C SER A 89 -17.91 -27.74 -21.31
N GLN A 90 -17.31 -26.58 -21.02
CA GLN A 90 -16.70 -26.32 -19.72
C GLN A 90 -16.71 -24.83 -19.35
N ASN A 91 -16.79 -24.54 -18.05
CA ASN A 91 -16.44 -23.23 -17.50
C ASN A 91 -15.00 -23.24 -16.97
N LEU A 92 -14.39 -22.06 -16.93
CA LEU A 92 -13.12 -21.81 -16.25
C LEU A 92 -13.34 -20.82 -15.11
N VAL A 93 -13.01 -21.21 -13.88
CA VAL A 93 -13.26 -20.41 -12.66
C VAL A 93 -11.95 -20.05 -11.98
N VAL A 94 -11.73 -18.77 -11.71
CA VAL A 94 -10.67 -18.28 -10.82
C VAL A 94 -11.32 -17.69 -9.58
N SER A 95 -11.05 -18.30 -8.42
CA SER A 95 -11.54 -17.80 -7.12
C SER A 95 -10.43 -17.03 -6.40
N MET A 96 -10.71 -15.78 -6.04
CA MET A 96 -9.88 -14.92 -5.20
C MET A 96 -10.64 -14.63 -3.90
N PRO A 97 -10.38 -15.38 -2.81
CA PRO A 97 -11.11 -15.22 -1.57
C PRO A 97 -10.80 -13.88 -0.90
N GLY A 98 -11.83 -13.25 -0.34
CA GLY A 98 -11.69 -12.07 0.51
C GLY A 98 -11.58 -12.42 1.99
N ALA A 99 -11.56 -11.40 2.85
CA ALA A 99 -11.59 -11.57 4.31
C ALA A 99 -12.93 -12.13 4.82
N SER A 100 -14.01 -11.93 4.07
CA SER A 100 -15.33 -12.55 4.29
C SER A 100 -15.62 -13.65 3.27
N ASP A 101 -16.62 -14.48 3.55
CA ASP A 101 -17.08 -15.52 2.61
C ASP A 101 -17.87 -14.94 1.42
N ARG A 102 -18.24 -13.65 1.47
CA ARG A 102 -18.97 -12.96 0.39
C ARG A 102 -18.09 -12.78 -0.84
N PHE A 103 -18.68 -12.84 -2.03
CA PHE A 103 -17.94 -12.66 -3.28
C PHE A 103 -18.77 -12.05 -4.41
N ILE A 104 -18.12 -11.34 -5.33
CA ILE A 104 -18.72 -10.86 -6.58
C ILE A 104 -18.31 -11.78 -7.72
N VAL A 105 -19.26 -12.19 -8.55
CA VAL A 105 -19.00 -12.95 -9.76
C VAL A 105 -18.76 -11.97 -10.91
N VAL A 106 -17.70 -12.19 -11.68
CA VAL A 106 -17.41 -11.44 -12.90
C VAL A 106 -17.30 -12.46 -14.03
N GLY A 107 -18.13 -12.32 -15.06
CA GLY A 107 -18.23 -13.33 -16.10
C GLY A 107 -18.33 -12.78 -17.51
N ALA A 108 -17.92 -13.63 -18.44
CA ALA A 108 -18.11 -13.48 -19.88
C ALA A 108 -18.08 -14.88 -20.48
N HIS A 109 -18.93 -15.16 -21.46
CA HIS A 109 -18.75 -16.37 -22.23
C HIS A 109 -17.58 -16.26 -23.20
N PHE A 110 -17.02 -17.40 -23.56
CA PHE A 110 -15.92 -17.47 -24.52
C PHE A 110 -16.19 -18.40 -25.69
N ASP A 111 -17.34 -19.11 -25.73
CA ASP A 111 -17.78 -19.80 -26.94
C ASP A 111 -18.33 -18.83 -27.99
N SER A 112 -18.49 -19.33 -29.22
CA SER A 112 -19.07 -18.59 -30.34
C SER A 112 -20.39 -19.20 -30.78
N ALA A 113 -21.31 -18.41 -31.31
CA ALA A 113 -22.59 -18.90 -31.80
C ALA A 113 -22.53 -19.97 -32.90
N GLY A 114 -23.65 -20.70 -33.00
CA GLY A 114 -23.97 -21.55 -34.14
C GLY A 114 -23.04 -22.75 -34.31
N THR A 115 -22.75 -23.11 -35.56
CA THR A 115 -21.88 -24.24 -35.91
C THR A 115 -20.87 -23.88 -37.01
N SER A 116 -20.67 -22.58 -37.24
CA SER A 116 -19.77 -22.12 -38.30
C SER A 116 -18.31 -22.27 -37.84
N PRO A 117 -17.46 -23.01 -38.56
CA PRO A 117 -16.04 -23.12 -38.22
C PRO A 117 -15.27 -21.82 -38.46
N ASP A 118 -15.82 -20.89 -39.23
CA ASP A 118 -15.16 -19.65 -39.65
C ASP A 118 -15.56 -18.44 -38.79
N LEU A 119 -16.53 -18.58 -37.89
CA LEU A 119 -16.99 -17.49 -37.02
C LEU A 119 -15.89 -17.13 -36.03
N GLN A 120 -15.32 -15.93 -36.16
CA GLN A 120 -14.26 -15.45 -35.27
C GLN A 120 -14.82 -14.92 -33.95
N GLY A 121 -16.08 -14.48 -33.90
CA GLY A 121 -16.72 -14.03 -32.66
C GLY A 121 -15.90 -12.94 -31.98
N VAL A 122 -15.47 -11.93 -32.74
CA VAL A 122 -14.61 -10.85 -32.26
C VAL A 122 -15.37 -10.00 -31.26
N ASP A 123 -16.55 -9.53 -31.70
CA ASP A 123 -17.48 -8.80 -30.87
C ASP A 123 -18.09 -9.77 -29.84
N ASP A 124 -18.72 -10.85 -30.32
CA ASP A 124 -19.45 -11.82 -29.52
C ASP A 124 -18.76 -13.22 -29.49
N ASN A 125 -18.01 -13.57 -28.44
CA ASN A 125 -17.64 -12.71 -27.31
C ASN A 125 -16.15 -12.77 -26.96
N ALA A 126 -15.28 -12.73 -27.98
CA ALA A 126 -13.85 -12.61 -27.71
C ALA A 126 -13.50 -11.30 -27.01
N SER A 127 -14.25 -10.24 -27.25
CA SER A 127 -14.07 -8.94 -26.60
C SER A 127 -14.32 -8.99 -25.09
N GLY A 128 -15.47 -9.52 -24.65
CA GLY A 128 -15.79 -9.68 -23.23
C GLY A 128 -14.90 -10.70 -22.53
N ALA A 129 -14.62 -11.84 -23.17
CA ALA A 129 -13.65 -12.82 -22.68
C ALA A 129 -12.25 -12.20 -22.49
N GLY A 130 -11.83 -11.31 -23.40
CA GLY A 130 -10.58 -10.57 -23.31
C GLY A 130 -10.53 -9.70 -22.05
N VAL A 131 -11.53 -8.84 -21.85
CA VAL A 131 -11.63 -7.96 -20.66
C VAL A 131 -11.68 -8.80 -19.38
N LEU A 132 -12.41 -9.91 -19.35
CA LEU A 132 -12.46 -10.82 -18.19
C LEU A 132 -11.06 -11.28 -17.76
N THR A 133 -10.22 -11.71 -18.71
CA THR A 133 -8.85 -12.16 -18.38
C THR A 133 -7.97 -11.03 -17.84
N GLU A 134 -8.15 -9.81 -18.34
CA GLU A 134 -7.41 -8.64 -17.88
C GLU A 134 -7.84 -8.23 -16.47
N LEU A 135 -9.14 -8.23 -16.18
CA LEU A 135 -9.65 -7.93 -14.83
C LEU A 135 -9.11 -8.93 -13.81
N ALA A 136 -9.11 -10.23 -14.14
CA ALA A 136 -8.51 -11.25 -13.29
C ALA A 136 -7.02 -10.96 -13.04
N ALA A 137 -6.26 -10.59 -14.07
CA ALA A 137 -4.83 -10.25 -13.93
C ALA A 137 -4.59 -8.97 -13.13
N HIS A 138 -5.45 -7.95 -13.26
CA HIS A 138 -5.36 -6.72 -12.47
C HIS A 138 -5.61 -6.96 -10.98
N MET A 139 -6.56 -7.84 -10.65
CA MET A 139 -6.93 -8.13 -9.25
C MET A 139 -5.97 -9.12 -8.57
N THR A 140 -5.13 -9.83 -9.33
CA THR A 140 -4.14 -10.76 -8.76
C THR A 140 -3.21 -10.07 -7.76
N GLY A 141 -3.12 -10.63 -6.55
CA GLY A 141 -2.23 -10.17 -5.49
C GLY A 141 -2.82 -9.07 -4.59
N LEU A 142 -3.99 -8.51 -4.93
CA LEU A 142 -4.67 -7.56 -4.08
C LEU A 142 -5.40 -8.28 -2.92
N SER A 143 -5.31 -7.71 -1.73
CA SER A 143 -6.08 -8.19 -0.57
C SER A 143 -7.45 -7.51 -0.55
N THR A 144 -8.52 -8.27 -0.36
CA THR A 144 -9.90 -7.77 -0.41
C THR A 144 -10.72 -8.16 0.81
N ASP A 145 -11.78 -7.41 1.12
CA ASP A 145 -12.76 -7.78 2.14
C ASP A 145 -13.85 -8.70 1.56
N VAL A 146 -14.33 -8.39 0.35
CA VAL A 146 -15.24 -9.23 -0.45
C VAL A 146 -14.42 -9.94 -1.53
N GLY A 147 -14.61 -11.24 -1.69
CA GLY A 147 -13.91 -12.05 -2.69
C GLY A 147 -14.38 -11.77 -4.12
N LEU A 148 -13.68 -12.37 -5.07
CA LEU A 148 -14.01 -12.35 -6.50
C LEU A 148 -14.02 -13.77 -7.07
N GLU A 149 -14.97 -14.06 -7.94
CA GLU A 149 -14.91 -15.22 -8.82
C GLU A 149 -15.00 -14.77 -10.28
N PHE A 150 -13.91 -14.97 -11.02
CA PHE A 150 -13.89 -14.73 -12.46
C PHE A 150 -14.27 -16.02 -13.18
N VAL A 151 -15.30 -15.96 -14.01
CA VAL A 151 -15.84 -17.15 -14.68
C VAL A 151 -15.93 -16.93 -16.19
N ALA A 152 -15.13 -17.69 -16.93
CA ALA A 152 -15.29 -17.79 -18.38
C ALA A 152 -16.31 -18.90 -18.66
N PHE A 153 -17.52 -18.51 -19.10
CA PHE A 153 -18.62 -19.43 -19.35
C PHE A 153 -18.49 -20.09 -20.73
N GLY A 154 -18.83 -21.38 -20.81
CA GLY A 154 -19.09 -22.04 -22.09
C GLY A 154 -20.58 -22.28 -22.29
N ALA A 155 -21.00 -22.57 -23.52
CA ALA A 155 -22.39 -22.91 -23.83
C ALA A 155 -23.42 -21.82 -23.48
N GLU A 156 -23.01 -20.55 -23.56
CA GLU A 156 -23.93 -19.41 -23.46
C GLU A 156 -24.91 -19.43 -24.64
N GLU A 157 -24.36 -19.59 -25.84
CA GLU A 157 -25.04 -19.45 -27.14
C GLU A 157 -26.10 -20.52 -27.41
N VAL A 158 -26.10 -21.57 -26.59
CA VAL A 158 -27.05 -22.69 -26.64
C VAL A 158 -27.99 -22.70 -25.44
N GLY A 159 -28.08 -21.59 -24.71
CA GLY A 159 -29.06 -21.34 -23.66
C GLY A 159 -28.47 -21.16 -22.26
N LEU A 160 -27.41 -20.37 -22.11
CA LEU A 160 -26.81 -19.96 -20.83
C LEU A 160 -26.38 -21.13 -19.94
N GLN A 161 -26.04 -22.27 -20.55
CA GLN A 161 -25.85 -23.53 -19.82
C GLN A 161 -24.61 -23.52 -18.94
N GLY A 162 -23.58 -22.76 -19.32
CA GLY A 162 -22.39 -22.54 -18.49
C GLY A 162 -22.72 -21.79 -17.20
N ALA A 163 -23.40 -20.65 -17.32
CA ALA A 163 -23.84 -19.88 -16.15
C ALA A 163 -24.78 -20.69 -15.24
N ALA A 164 -25.76 -21.40 -15.82
CA ALA A 164 -26.65 -22.29 -15.07
C ALA A 164 -25.87 -23.38 -14.32
N HIS A 165 -24.93 -24.03 -15.00
CA HIS A 165 -24.08 -25.05 -14.39
C HIS A 165 -23.25 -24.48 -13.23
N TYR A 166 -22.62 -23.31 -13.42
CA TYR A 166 -21.85 -22.65 -12.37
C TYR A 166 -22.72 -22.35 -11.14
N VAL A 167 -23.88 -21.73 -11.34
CA VAL A 167 -24.80 -21.39 -10.25
C VAL A 167 -25.32 -22.63 -9.51
N ASP A 168 -25.53 -23.73 -10.21
CA ASP A 168 -25.90 -25.03 -9.59
C ASP A 168 -24.76 -25.61 -8.76
N THR A 169 -23.50 -25.44 -9.18
CA THR A 169 -22.34 -25.92 -8.43
C THR A 169 -22.03 -25.11 -7.16
N LEU A 170 -22.51 -23.87 -7.03
CA LEU A 170 -22.28 -23.03 -5.84
C LEU A 170 -22.88 -23.66 -4.57
N GLY A 171 -23.98 -24.41 -4.70
CA GLY A 171 -24.70 -24.95 -3.54
C GLY A 171 -25.06 -23.86 -2.54
N GLY A 172 -24.66 -24.03 -1.28
CA GLY A 172 -24.93 -23.06 -0.21
C GLY A 172 -24.19 -21.72 -0.35
N ARG A 173 -23.10 -21.66 -1.13
CA ARG A 173 -22.35 -20.41 -1.39
C ARG A 173 -23.16 -19.38 -2.19
N ARG A 174 -24.30 -19.80 -2.76
CA ARG A 174 -25.21 -18.91 -3.48
C ARG A 174 -25.68 -17.75 -2.61
N ASP A 175 -25.91 -17.99 -1.32
CA ASP A 175 -26.36 -16.96 -0.37
C ASP A 175 -25.27 -15.93 -0.02
N ASP A 176 -23.99 -16.26 -0.31
CA ASP A 176 -22.84 -15.38 -0.08
C ASP A 176 -22.53 -14.47 -1.29
N MET A 177 -23.23 -14.65 -2.42
CA MET A 177 -23.05 -13.79 -3.60
C MET A 177 -23.40 -12.34 -3.26
N ALA A 178 -22.48 -11.44 -3.57
CA ALA A 178 -22.60 -10.01 -3.33
C ALA A 178 -22.97 -9.22 -4.59
N GLY A 179 -22.83 -9.82 -5.77
CA GLY A 179 -23.20 -9.22 -7.05
C GLY A 179 -22.70 -10.04 -8.23
N MET A 180 -23.19 -9.72 -9.43
CA MET A 180 -22.76 -10.30 -10.70
C MET A 180 -22.46 -9.20 -11.71
N ILE A 181 -21.32 -9.29 -12.39
CA ILE A 181 -20.92 -8.41 -13.48
C ILE A 181 -20.75 -9.28 -14.72
N ASN A 182 -21.52 -8.99 -15.77
CA ASN A 182 -21.49 -9.72 -17.03
C ASN A 182 -20.97 -8.83 -18.17
N ILE A 183 -20.05 -9.36 -18.97
CA ILE A 183 -19.37 -8.63 -20.02
C ILE A 183 -19.62 -9.30 -21.37
N ASP A 184 -20.24 -8.58 -22.30
CA ASP A 184 -20.66 -9.12 -23.59
C ASP A 184 -20.50 -8.09 -24.72
N SER A 185 -20.06 -8.51 -25.90
CA SER A 185 -20.18 -7.76 -27.16
C SER A 185 -19.76 -6.28 -27.08
N LEU A 186 -18.44 -6.02 -27.00
CA LEU A 186 -17.90 -4.70 -26.63
C LEU A 186 -17.40 -3.82 -27.78
N ILE A 187 -17.44 -4.29 -29.04
CA ILE A 187 -16.74 -3.67 -30.18
C ILE A 187 -17.70 -2.95 -31.13
N THR A 188 -18.73 -3.63 -31.61
CA THR A 188 -19.48 -3.19 -32.80
C THR A 188 -20.31 -1.93 -32.55
N GLY A 189 -20.93 -1.82 -31.37
CA GLY A 189 -21.91 -0.76 -31.14
C GLY A 189 -21.35 0.66 -31.06
N ASP A 190 -22.24 1.63 -31.28
CA ASP A 190 -21.88 3.06 -31.30
C ASP A 190 -21.43 3.55 -29.92
N PHE A 191 -22.08 3.10 -28.86
CA PHE A 191 -21.84 3.55 -27.49
C PHE A 191 -21.51 2.40 -26.55
N MET A 192 -20.78 2.71 -25.47
CA MET A 192 -20.59 1.78 -24.35
C MET A 192 -21.78 1.89 -23.42
N TYR A 193 -22.23 0.76 -22.92
CA TYR A 193 -23.32 0.70 -21.96
C TYR A 193 -22.96 -0.10 -20.72
N ALA A 194 -23.56 0.34 -19.61
CA ALA A 194 -23.71 -0.45 -18.40
C ALA A 194 -25.15 -0.39 -17.91
N HIS A 195 -25.75 -1.55 -17.71
CA HIS A 195 -27.15 -1.70 -17.26
C HIS A 195 -27.23 -2.46 -15.95
N ALA A 196 -28.30 -2.22 -15.20
CA ALA A 196 -28.65 -2.98 -14.01
C ALA A 196 -29.51 -4.21 -14.37
N GLY A 197 -29.51 -5.21 -13.48
CA GLY A 197 -30.50 -6.30 -13.52
C GLY A 197 -31.90 -5.83 -13.15
N THR A 198 -32.94 -6.56 -13.59
CA THR A 198 -34.34 -6.09 -13.51
C THR A 198 -34.88 -5.97 -12.08
N GLU A 199 -34.34 -6.74 -11.13
CA GLU A 199 -34.77 -6.72 -9.73
C GLU A 199 -34.65 -5.34 -9.05
N TYR A 200 -33.80 -4.43 -9.57
CA TYR A 200 -33.68 -3.09 -9.00
C TYR A 200 -35.00 -2.29 -9.07
N LEU A 201 -35.88 -2.60 -10.03
CA LEU A 201 -37.19 -1.95 -10.19
C LEU A 201 -38.08 -2.17 -8.96
N GLU A 202 -37.94 -3.32 -8.30
CA GLU A 202 -38.63 -3.65 -7.06
C GLU A 202 -37.80 -3.27 -5.82
N ASN A 203 -36.47 -3.40 -5.91
CA ASN A 203 -35.53 -3.06 -4.85
C ASN A 203 -34.43 -2.09 -5.33
N PRO A 204 -34.63 -0.76 -5.20
CA PRO A 204 -33.67 0.23 -5.69
C PRO A 204 -32.24 0.11 -5.14
N ALA A 205 -32.04 -0.59 -4.01
CA ALA A 205 -30.70 -0.83 -3.46
C ALA A 205 -29.83 -1.72 -4.38
N LEU A 206 -30.45 -2.53 -5.24
CA LEU A 206 -29.74 -3.39 -6.20
C LEU A 206 -29.16 -2.61 -7.39
N LEU A 207 -29.40 -1.30 -7.46
CA LEU A 207 -28.78 -0.39 -8.43
C LEU A 207 -27.33 -0.01 -8.06
N SER A 208 -26.75 -0.60 -7.00
CA SER A 208 -25.46 -0.19 -6.45
C SER A 208 -24.30 -0.30 -7.45
N LEU A 209 -24.12 -1.45 -8.11
CA LEU A 209 -23.05 -1.66 -9.09
C LEU A 209 -23.18 -0.70 -10.28
N TRP A 210 -24.40 -0.51 -10.78
CA TRP A 210 -24.69 0.46 -11.84
C TRP A 210 -24.31 1.87 -11.41
N THR A 211 -24.76 2.29 -10.21
CA THR A 211 -24.53 3.64 -9.70
C THR A 211 -23.04 3.91 -9.57
N ARG A 212 -22.26 2.95 -9.06
CA ARG A 212 -20.82 3.12 -8.90
C ARG A 212 -20.09 3.07 -10.23
N ALA A 213 -20.45 2.17 -11.16
CA ALA A 213 -19.83 2.09 -12.48
C ALA A 213 -19.98 3.41 -13.26
N HIS A 214 -21.18 4.01 -13.25
CA HIS A 214 -21.46 5.29 -13.89
C HIS A 214 -20.71 6.45 -13.23
N ALA A 215 -20.67 6.49 -11.89
CA ALA A 215 -19.87 7.50 -11.19
C ALA A 215 -18.38 7.39 -11.52
N ILE A 216 -17.83 6.18 -11.64
CA ILE A 216 -16.44 5.95 -12.04
C ILE A 216 -16.21 6.38 -13.49
N ALA A 217 -17.13 6.09 -14.41
CA ALA A 217 -17.03 6.53 -15.79
C ALA A 217 -16.99 8.06 -15.89
N ASP A 218 -17.85 8.76 -15.14
CA ASP A 218 -17.84 10.22 -15.02
C ASP A 218 -16.51 10.75 -14.46
N GLU A 219 -15.99 10.15 -13.37
CA GLU A 219 -14.69 10.49 -12.77
C GLU A 219 -13.53 10.32 -13.78
N LEU A 220 -13.62 9.33 -14.68
CA LEU A 220 -12.63 9.02 -15.70
C LEU A 220 -12.84 9.77 -17.03
N GLY A 221 -13.97 10.47 -17.19
CA GLY A 221 -14.35 11.15 -18.43
C GLY A 221 -14.68 10.19 -19.59
N ILE A 222 -15.25 9.02 -19.28
CA ILE A 222 -15.64 7.99 -20.27
C ILE A 222 -17.16 8.06 -20.50
N ASP A 223 -17.61 8.14 -21.76
CA ASP A 223 -19.04 8.08 -22.12
C ASP A 223 -19.58 6.66 -21.94
N LEU A 224 -20.10 6.38 -20.74
CA LEU A 224 -20.82 5.16 -20.41
C LEU A 224 -22.31 5.47 -20.31
N ARG A 225 -23.12 4.77 -21.09
CA ARG A 225 -24.56 5.00 -21.16
C ARG A 225 -25.34 3.90 -20.46
N SER A 226 -26.63 4.14 -20.31
CA SER A 226 -27.57 3.11 -19.88
C SER A 226 -28.82 3.18 -20.75
N ASN A 227 -29.55 2.06 -20.82
CA ASN A 227 -30.80 1.98 -21.59
C ASN A 227 -31.75 3.12 -21.18
N PRO A 228 -32.23 3.96 -22.11
CA PRO A 228 -33.11 5.08 -21.79
C PRO A 228 -34.54 4.68 -21.43
N GLY A 229 -34.91 3.39 -21.52
CA GLY A 229 -36.25 2.87 -21.21
C GLY A 229 -37.29 3.19 -22.26
N ARG A 230 -36.88 3.27 -23.54
CA ARG A 230 -37.76 3.60 -24.67
C ARG A 230 -38.58 2.40 -25.16
N ASN A 231 -38.12 1.19 -24.89
CA ASN A 231 -38.85 -0.04 -25.13
C ASN A 231 -39.50 -0.53 -23.82
N PRO A 232 -40.83 -0.76 -23.77
CA PRO A 232 -41.49 -1.20 -22.55
C PRO A 232 -41.04 -2.59 -22.04
N ASP A 233 -40.51 -3.43 -22.92
CA ASP A 233 -39.99 -4.76 -22.55
C ASP A 233 -38.60 -4.65 -21.87
N TYR A 234 -37.93 -3.50 -22.03
CA TYR A 234 -36.64 -3.17 -21.42
C TYR A 234 -36.74 -1.84 -20.68
N PRO A 235 -37.23 -1.84 -19.42
CA PRO A 235 -37.33 -0.64 -18.60
C PRO A 235 -36.02 0.14 -18.53
N ILE A 236 -36.09 1.43 -18.18
CA ILE A 236 -34.93 2.30 -18.03
C ILE A 236 -33.82 1.63 -17.23
N ASN A 237 -32.56 1.86 -17.57
CA ASN A 237 -31.36 1.28 -16.96
C ASN A 237 -31.25 -0.26 -16.99
N THR A 238 -32.26 -1.00 -17.45
CA THR A 238 -32.16 -2.47 -17.57
C THR A 238 -31.46 -2.86 -18.87
N GLY A 239 -30.76 -3.99 -18.83
CA GLY A 239 -30.12 -4.60 -19.99
C GLY A 239 -30.68 -6.00 -20.16
N CYS A 240 -30.13 -6.75 -21.11
CA CYS A 240 -30.62 -8.10 -21.32
C CYS A 240 -29.59 -9.07 -21.90
N CYS A 241 -30.03 -10.33 -21.79
CA CYS A 241 -29.81 -11.41 -22.74
C CYS A 241 -28.43 -12.07 -22.81
N SER A 242 -27.70 -12.13 -21.70
CA SER A 242 -26.46 -12.91 -21.60
C SER A 242 -26.39 -13.66 -20.25
N ASP A 243 -25.23 -14.19 -19.86
CA ASP A 243 -25.06 -15.12 -18.73
C ASP A 243 -25.65 -14.62 -17.39
N ALA A 244 -25.65 -13.31 -17.14
CA ALA A 244 -26.22 -12.74 -15.91
C ALA A 244 -27.74 -12.98 -15.75
N ALA A 245 -28.45 -13.43 -16.79
CA ALA A 245 -29.90 -13.67 -16.71
C ALA A 245 -30.21 -14.85 -15.80
N VAL A 246 -29.27 -15.80 -15.69
CA VAL A 246 -29.33 -16.92 -14.75
C VAL A 246 -29.24 -16.45 -13.29
N PHE A 247 -28.72 -15.24 -13.06
CA PHE A 247 -28.52 -14.67 -11.73
C PHE A 247 -29.68 -13.77 -11.28
N GLU A 248 -30.61 -13.42 -12.17
CA GLU A 248 -31.84 -12.72 -11.80
C GLU A 248 -32.68 -13.59 -10.86
N GLY A 249 -33.28 -12.94 -9.86
CA GLY A 249 -34.10 -13.58 -8.82
C GLY A 249 -33.31 -14.01 -7.58
N TYR A 250 -32.00 -13.72 -7.51
CA TYR A 250 -31.19 -13.97 -6.32
C TYR A 250 -31.08 -12.76 -5.38
N GLY A 251 -31.70 -11.63 -5.69
CA GLY A 251 -31.71 -10.46 -4.81
C GLY A 251 -30.32 -9.83 -4.65
N ILE A 252 -29.49 -9.92 -5.69
CA ILE A 252 -28.13 -9.36 -5.75
C ILE A 252 -28.07 -8.23 -6.79
N PRO A 253 -27.17 -7.25 -6.63
CA PRO A 253 -26.87 -6.29 -7.69
C PRO A 253 -26.30 -7.01 -8.92
N ILE A 254 -26.78 -6.64 -10.10
CA ILE A 254 -26.30 -7.15 -11.39
C ILE A 254 -25.88 -5.97 -12.26
N LEU A 255 -24.73 -6.09 -12.93
CA LEU A 255 -24.24 -5.14 -13.93
C LEU A 255 -24.00 -5.84 -15.27
N TRP A 256 -24.63 -5.34 -16.32
CA TRP A 256 -24.50 -5.84 -17.69
C TRP A 256 -23.71 -4.84 -18.52
N LEU A 257 -22.68 -5.30 -19.23
CA LEU A 257 -21.86 -4.46 -20.08
C LEU A 257 -22.00 -4.91 -21.52
N GLU A 258 -22.25 -3.94 -22.41
CA GLU A 258 -22.35 -4.16 -23.86
C GLU A 258 -22.00 -2.90 -24.66
N ALA A 259 -21.59 -3.05 -25.92
CA ALA A 259 -21.52 -1.95 -26.87
C ALA A 259 -22.64 -2.10 -27.90
N THR A 260 -23.59 -1.17 -27.88
CA THR A 260 -24.76 -1.17 -28.78
C THR A 260 -25.24 0.25 -29.07
N ASN A 261 -26.45 0.39 -29.62
CA ASN A 261 -27.19 1.64 -29.75
C ASN A 261 -28.70 1.42 -29.53
N TRP A 262 -29.14 1.67 -28.29
CA TRP A 262 -30.54 1.56 -27.86
C TRP A 262 -31.53 2.53 -28.54
N ASP A 263 -31.06 3.42 -29.43
CA ASP A 263 -31.91 4.30 -30.25
C ASP A 263 -32.19 3.76 -31.66
N LEU A 264 -31.64 2.59 -32.01
CA LEU A 264 -31.79 1.97 -33.33
C LEU A 264 -32.70 0.73 -33.31
N GLY A 265 -33.14 0.31 -34.49
CA GLY A 265 -33.92 -0.91 -34.69
C GLY A 265 -35.22 -0.93 -33.88
N ASP A 266 -35.46 -2.05 -33.22
CA ASP A 266 -36.61 -2.29 -32.35
C ASP A 266 -36.41 -1.73 -30.91
N LEU A 267 -35.35 -0.94 -30.70
CA LEU A 267 -34.99 -0.31 -29.42
C LEU A 267 -34.73 -1.33 -28.30
N ASP A 268 -34.13 -2.46 -28.67
CA ASP A 268 -33.85 -3.63 -27.83
C ASP A 268 -32.36 -3.92 -27.67
N GLY A 269 -31.50 -3.06 -28.23
CA GLY A 269 -30.05 -3.27 -28.27
C GLY A 269 -29.58 -4.22 -29.37
N TYR A 270 -30.47 -4.80 -30.19
CA TYR A 270 -30.08 -5.74 -31.24
C TYR A 270 -29.52 -5.04 -32.51
N THR A 271 -29.84 -3.77 -32.74
CA THR A 271 -29.17 -2.96 -33.77
C THR A 271 -28.08 -2.13 -33.11
N GLN A 272 -26.83 -2.58 -33.23
CA GLN A 272 -25.69 -2.06 -32.49
C GLN A 272 -25.18 -0.71 -33.00
N THR A 273 -25.24 -0.48 -34.32
CA THR A 273 -24.61 0.68 -34.95
C THR A 273 -25.36 1.20 -36.18
N ASP A 274 -25.29 2.51 -36.41
CA ASP A 274 -25.76 3.15 -37.65
C ASP A 274 -24.66 3.29 -38.72
N ASN A 275 -23.47 2.73 -38.46
CA ASN A 275 -22.34 2.78 -39.38
C ASN A 275 -22.72 2.14 -40.73
N PRO A 276 -22.69 2.90 -41.85
CA PRO A 276 -23.12 2.40 -43.14
C PRO A 276 -22.22 1.30 -43.72
N LEU A 277 -21.04 1.06 -43.13
CA LEU A 277 -20.14 -0.04 -43.47
C LEU A 277 -20.56 -1.38 -42.85
N ILE A 278 -21.54 -1.37 -41.94
CA ILE A 278 -22.10 -2.56 -41.27
C ILE A 278 -23.59 -2.65 -41.67
N PRO A 279 -23.93 -3.28 -42.80
CA PRO A 279 -25.29 -3.31 -43.31
C PRO A 279 -26.24 -4.02 -42.34
N GLY A 280 -27.34 -3.36 -41.97
CA GLY A 280 -28.28 -3.91 -40.99
C GLY A 280 -27.90 -3.61 -39.52
N GLY A 281 -26.69 -3.10 -39.28
CA GLY A 281 -26.29 -2.51 -38.00
C GLY A 281 -25.97 -3.52 -36.88
N SER A 282 -25.85 -4.81 -37.18
CA SER A 282 -25.51 -5.87 -36.22
C SER A 282 -24.48 -6.81 -36.83
N THR A 283 -23.44 -7.22 -36.09
CA THR A 283 -22.43 -8.16 -36.64
C THR A 283 -22.46 -9.55 -36.04
N TRP A 284 -22.89 -9.71 -34.77
CA TRP A 284 -22.78 -10.97 -34.05
C TRP A 284 -23.35 -12.15 -34.82
N HIS A 285 -22.79 -13.33 -34.56
CA HIS A 285 -23.23 -14.62 -35.10
C HIS A 285 -23.07 -14.77 -36.63
N ASP A 286 -22.59 -13.73 -37.33
CA ASP A 286 -22.30 -13.78 -38.76
C ASP A 286 -20.78 -13.98 -38.99
N PRO A 287 -20.35 -15.09 -39.61
CA PRO A 287 -18.91 -15.35 -39.85
C PRO A 287 -18.25 -14.37 -40.82
N THR A 288 -19.03 -13.60 -41.59
CA THR A 288 -18.54 -12.59 -42.53
C THR A 288 -18.40 -11.21 -41.89
N GLU A 289 -19.28 -10.87 -40.94
CA GLU A 289 -19.33 -9.54 -40.31
C GLU A 289 -18.70 -9.52 -38.91
N ASP A 290 -18.94 -10.53 -38.07
CA ASP A 290 -18.22 -10.72 -36.79
C ASP A 290 -16.85 -11.39 -37.01
N ASN A 291 -16.06 -10.66 -37.78
CA ASN A 291 -14.77 -11.05 -38.29
C ASN A 291 -13.77 -9.90 -38.12
N TRP A 292 -12.54 -10.23 -37.73
CA TRP A 292 -11.49 -9.26 -37.43
C TRP A 292 -11.21 -8.33 -38.60
N ALA A 293 -11.11 -8.87 -39.82
CA ALA A 293 -10.79 -8.06 -40.99
C ALA A 293 -11.94 -7.11 -41.36
N PHE A 294 -13.18 -7.56 -41.20
CA PHE A 294 -14.36 -6.75 -41.50
C PHE A 294 -14.51 -5.62 -40.47
N LEU A 295 -14.53 -5.95 -39.18
CA LEU A 295 -14.69 -4.98 -38.10
C LEU A 295 -13.54 -3.97 -38.08
N LEU A 296 -12.29 -4.40 -38.30
CA LEU A 296 -11.16 -3.50 -38.41
C LEU A 296 -11.31 -2.51 -39.58
N ALA A 297 -11.83 -2.97 -40.73
CA ALA A 297 -12.07 -2.12 -41.87
C ALA A 297 -13.25 -1.15 -41.66
N ALA A 298 -14.30 -1.59 -40.95
CA ALA A 298 -15.50 -0.80 -40.70
C ALA A 298 -15.33 0.23 -39.57
N LEU A 299 -14.57 -0.10 -38.52
CA LEU A 299 -14.51 0.67 -37.28
C LEU A 299 -13.13 1.27 -36.97
N GLY A 300 -12.07 0.75 -37.60
CA GLY A 300 -10.68 1.15 -37.34
C GLY A 300 -10.08 0.51 -36.07
N PRO A 301 -8.74 0.46 -35.95
CA PRO A 301 -8.06 -0.13 -34.80
C PRO A 301 -8.32 0.62 -33.49
N GLU A 302 -8.52 1.93 -33.56
CA GLU A 302 -8.75 2.77 -32.39
C GLU A 302 -10.03 2.37 -31.63
N ARG A 303 -11.05 1.87 -32.34
CA ARG A 303 -12.28 1.35 -31.71
C ARG A 303 -11.96 0.20 -30.75
N PHE A 304 -11.13 -0.74 -31.18
CA PHE A 304 -10.81 -1.94 -30.41
C PHE A 304 -10.01 -1.54 -29.16
N GLU A 305 -8.93 -0.78 -29.35
CA GLU A 305 -8.08 -0.32 -28.26
C GLU A 305 -8.87 0.50 -27.23
N GLN A 306 -9.74 1.40 -27.70
CA GLN A 306 -10.56 2.26 -26.84
C GLN A 306 -11.55 1.44 -25.99
N ARG A 307 -12.27 0.50 -26.59
CA ARG A 307 -13.25 -0.33 -25.88
C ARG A 307 -12.59 -1.21 -24.82
N MET A 308 -11.51 -1.90 -25.17
CA MET A 308 -10.77 -2.74 -24.22
C MET A 308 -10.22 -1.92 -23.05
N ARG A 309 -9.59 -0.77 -23.34
CA ARG A 309 -9.03 0.12 -22.32
C ARG A 309 -10.11 0.68 -21.40
N ASP A 310 -11.18 1.25 -21.96
CA ASP A 310 -12.13 2.02 -21.17
C ASP A 310 -13.00 1.12 -20.29
N TYR A 311 -13.42 -0.07 -20.78
CA TYR A 311 -14.05 -1.08 -19.92
C TYR A 311 -13.12 -1.61 -18.84
N ALA A 312 -11.86 -1.93 -19.18
CA ALA A 312 -10.89 -2.39 -18.19
C ALA A 312 -10.65 -1.35 -17.08
N ARG A 313 -10.58 -0.06 -17.42
CA ARG A 313 -10.42 1.03 -16.44
C ARG A 313 -11.62 1.16 -15.50
N ILE A 314 -12.83 1.18 -16.05
CA ILE A 314 -14.06 1.31 -15.24
C ILE A 314 -14.20 0.10 -14.32
N LEU A 315 -14.12 -1.11 -14.89
CA LEU A 315 -14.37 -2.35 -14.15
C LEU A 315 -13.27 -2.65 -13.16
N THR A 316 -11.99 -2.41 -13.47
CA THR A 316 -10.91 -2.59 -12.47
C THR A 316 -11.13 -1.66 -11.27
N ARG A 317 -11.48 -0.39 -11.52
CA ARG A 317 -11.74 0.56 -10.45
C ARG A 317 -12.99 0.18 -9.64
N LEU A 318 -14.04 -0.30 -10.30
CA LEU A 318 -15.25 -0.79 -9.66
C LEU A 318 -14.93 -1.97 -8.75
N LEU A 319 -14.24 -3.01 -9.25
CA LEU A 319 -13.88 -4.19 -8.47
C LEU A 319 -13.02 -3.82 -7.27
N VAL A 320 -12.02 -2.95 -7.43
CA VAL A 320 -11.19 -2.47 -6.31
C VAL A 320 -12.04 -1.83 -5.20
N GLU A 321 -13.04 -1.04 -5.56
CA GLU A 321 -13.86 -0.31 -4.59
C GLU A 321 -14.97 -1.13 -3.94
N GLU A 322 -15.61 -2.02 -4.71
CA GLU A 322 -16.67 -2.93 -4.22
C GLU A 322 -16.10 -4.05 -3.35
N THR A 323 -14.85 -4.43 -3.61
CA THR A 323 -14.16 -5.44 -2.80
C THR A 323 -13.44 -4.87 -1.57
N GLY A 324 -13.36 -3.54 -1.47
CA GLY A 324 -12.61 -2.84 -0.41
C GLY A 324 -11.10 -2.94 -0.55
N ALA A 325 -10.58 -3.38 -1.70
CA ALA A 325 -9.14 -3.53 -1.93
C ALA A 325 -8.36 -2.23 -1.72
N ASP A 326 -8.95 -1.10 -2.13
CA ASP A 326 -8.39 0.24 -1.92
C ASP A 326 -8.29 0.60 -0.43
N LEU A 327 -9.32 0.28 0.36
CA LEU A 327 -9.36 0.53 1.79
C LEU A 327 -8.38 -0.36 2.55
N VAL A 328 -8.30 -1.64 2.20
CA VAL A 328 -7.33 -2.59 2.75
C VAL A 328 -5.91 -2.09 2.50
N ALA A 329 -5.58 -1.79 1.24
CA ALA A 329 -4.24 -1.34 0.86
C ALA A 329 -3.88 0.01 1.50
N SER A 330 -4.79 0.99 1.47
CA SER A 330 -4.53 2.30 2.07
C SER A 330 -4.34 2.22 3.59
N SER A 331 -5.02 1.28 4.25
CA SER A 331 -4.85 1.07 5.69
C SER A 331 -3.55 0.35 6.05
N GLN A 332 -3.06 -0.54 5.18
CA GLN A 332 -1.74 -1.16 5.33
C GLN A 332 -0.63 -0.10 5.18
N ASP A 333 -0.77 0.75 4.16
CA ASP A 333 0.12 1.86 3.89
C ASP A 333 0.12 2.89 5.03
N ALA A 334 -1.05 3.33 5.48
CA ALA A 334 -1.17 4.22 6.62
C ALA A 334 -0.55 3.65 7.91
N ALA A 335 -0.66 2.34 8.15
CA ALA A 335 0.00 1.75 9.32
C ALA A 335 1.53 1.86 9.25
N LEU A 336 2.12 1.81 8.06
CA LEU A 336 3.54 2.08 7.85
C LEU A 336 3.86 3.55 8.19
N SER A 337 3.05 4.51 7.71
CA SER A 337 3.19 5.93 8.03
C SER A 337 3.08 6.19 9.54
N ALA A 338 2.19 5.51 10.24
CA ALA A 338 2.08 5.61 11.69
C ALA A 338 3.36 5.15 12.42
N ALA A 339 4.08 4.16 11.89
CA ALA A 339 5.37 3.73 12.44
C ALA A 339 6.50 4.71 12.13
N GLN A 340 6.50 5.31 10.93
CA GLN A 340 7.45 6.36 10.55
C GLN A 340 7.28 7.61 11.44
N ILE A 341 6.04 8.04 11.69
CA ILE A 341 5.72 9.13 12.64
C ILE A 341 6.26 8.81 14.04
N ALA A 342 6.09 7.57 14.50
CA ALA A 342 6.59 7.15 15.81
C ALA A 342 8.13 7.14 15.90
N ASP A 343 8.82 6.67 14.84
CA ASP A 343 10.28 6.73 14.77
C ASP A 343 10.77 8.19 14.77
N LEU A 344 10.19 9.07 13.95
CA LEU A 344 10.56 10.49 13.90
C LEU A 344 10.37 11.18 15.26
N ALA A 345 9.22 10.99 15.90
CA ALA A 345 8.91 11.59 17.19
C ALA A 345 9.89 11.13 18.29
N THR A 346 10.16 9.83 18.37
CA THR A 346 11.05 9.27 19.39
C THR A 346 12.52 9.63 19.14
N ARG A 347 12.97 9.58 17.88
CA ARG A 347 14.33 9.94 17.48
C ARG A 347 14.64 11.41 17.69
N GLN A 348 13.74 12.32 17.30
CA GLN A 348 13.95 13.75 17.56
C GLN A 348 14.15 14.04 19.06
N GLN A 349 13.37 13.38 19.93
CA GLN A 349 13.53 13.55 21.37
C GLN A 349 14.81 12.90 21.91
N ALA A 350 15.26 11.79 21.32
CA ALA A 350 16.56 11.20 21.61
C ALA A 350 17.72 12.13 21.21
N ASP A 351 17.63 12.79 20.05
CA ASP A 351 18.64 13.74 19.55
C ASP A 351 18.72 15.00 20.44
N LEU A 352 17.57 15.56 20.83
CA LEU A 352 17.51 16.66 21.80
C LEU A 352 18.10 16.27 23.16
N THR A 353 17.85 15.04 23.60
CA THR A 353 18.40 14.50 24.84
C THR A 353 19.92 14.30 24.74
N ALA A 354 20.42 13.81 23.61
CA ALA A 354 21.85 13.62 23.36
C ALA A 354 22.59 14.97 23.34
N LEU A 355 22.02 15.98 22.67
CA LEU A 355 22.53 17.34 22.72
C LEU A 355 22.55 17.84 24.16
N SER A 356 21.44 17.68 24.92
CA SER A 356 21.29 18.09 26.34
C SER A 356 22.29 17.42 27.30
N LEU A 357 22.55 16.13 27.12
CA LEU A 357 23.49 15.38 27.96
C LEU A 357 24.95 15.69 27.65
N ARG A 358 25.28 16.13 26.44
CA ARG A 358 26.64 16.60 26.12
C ARG A 358 27.07 17.71 27.08
N ALA A 359 26.30 18.80 27.21
CA ALA A 359 26.70 19.89 28.12
C ALA A 359 26.70 19.44 29.58
N THR A 360 25.81 18.52 29.98
CA THR A 360 25.85 17.91 31.32
C THR A 360 27.18 17.20 31.57
N ARG A 361 27.65 16.40 30.60
CA ARG A 361 28.91 15.65 30.68
C ARG A 361 30.13 16.56 30.64
N ASP A 362 30.09 17.62 29.83
CA ASP A 362 31.19 18.58 29.73
C ASP A 362 31.48 19.29 31.06
N ARG A 363 30.50 19.37 31.97
CA ARG A 363 30.70 19.92 33.33
C ARG A 363 31.50 19.00 34.25
N LEU A 364 31.63 17.71 33.94
CA LEU A 364 32.43 16.78 34.76
C LEU A 364 33.92 17.14 34.75
N GLY A 365 34.39 17.76 33.67
CA GLY A 365 35.79 18.22 33.53
C GLY A 365 35.97 19.73 33.73
N ALA A 366 34.92 20.46 34.08
CA ALA A 366 34.98 21.92 34.25
C ALA A 366 34.99 22.29 35.73
N ASP A 367 36.15 22.73 36.24
CA ASP A 367 36.29 23.25 37.60
C ASP A 367 35.69 24.67 37.69
N ALA A 368 34.36 24.75 37.80
CA ALA A 368 33.68 26.01 38.09
C ALA A 368 33.78 26.35 39.59
N PRO A 369 34.09 27.61 39.96
CA PRO A 369 33.94 28.11 41.32
C PRO A 369 32.60 27.77 41.96
N PHE A 370 32.64 27.40 43.24
CA PHE A 370 31.43 27.19 44.05
C PHE A 370 30.52 28.42 44.00
N GLY A 371 29.22 28.20 43.80
CA GLY A 371 28.22 29.27 43.72
C GLY A 371 28.15 29.98 42.37
N GLN A 372 28.94 29.59 41.37
CA GLN A 372 28.88 30.17 40.03
C GLN A 372 27.66 29.66 39.25
N ILE A 373 27.02 30.58 38.54
CA ILE A 373 26.05 30.28 37.47
C ILE A 373 26.79 30.42 36.14
N THR A 374 26.73 29.39 35.30
CA THR A 374 27.34 29.37 33.98
C THR A 374 26.27 29.16 32.92
N PRO A 375 25.83 30.23 32.23
CA PRO A 375 24.96 30.11 31.07
C PRO A 375 25.69 29.44 29.89
N SER A 376 24.96 28.68 29.08
CA SER A 376 25.49 28.09 27.85
C SER A 376 24.45 28.01 26.74
N ILE A 377 24.93 28.10 25.50
CA ILE A 377 24.13 27.87 24.30
C ILE A 377 24.88 26.94 23.35
N ALA A 378 24.14 26.19 22.55
CA ALA A 378 24.66 25.27 21.57
C ALA A 378 23.75 25.20 20.34
N VAL A 379 24.33 25.01 19.16
CA VAL A 379 23.63 24.67 17.93
C VAL A 379 24.30 23.46 17.29
N GLN A 380 23.49 22.56 16.75
CA GLN A 380 23.97 21.35 16.08
C GLN A 380 23.10 21.02 14.87
N GLY A 381 23.75 20.76 13.74
CA GLY A 381 23.13 20.13 12.58
C GLY A 381 23.39 18.63 12.61
N LEU A 382 22.40 17.84 12.18
CA LEU A 382 22.50 16.40 11.96
C LEU A 382 22.14 16.08 10.51
N ALA A 383 22.89 15.17 9.92
CA ALA A 383 22.57 14.53 8.65
C ALA A 383 22.43 13.03 8.89
N THR A 384 21.35 12.47 8.39
CA THR A 384 21.06 11.04 8.47
C THR A 384 21.09 10.48 7.05
N PRO A 385 22.22 9.88 6.61
CA PRO A 385 22.36 9.38 5.26
C PRO A 385 21.35 8.28 4.96
N ASP A 386 21.07 8.13 3.66
CA ASP A 386 20.41 6.95 3.11
C ASP A 386 21.15 5.72 3.64
N SER A 387 20.44 4.92 4.41
CA SER A 387 20.94 3.68 4.97
C SER A 387 19.86 2.65 4.77
N SER A 388 20.28 1.43 4.44
CA SER A 388 19.43 0.34 3.96
C SER A 388 18.47 -0.23 5.02
N ALA A 389 17.90 0.57 5.92
CA ALA A 389 17.07 0.03 6.97
C ALA A 389 15.96 0.94 7.51
N THR A 390 14.80 0.28 7.66
CA THR A 390 13.56 0.61 8.37
C THR A 390 12.66 1.66 7.75
N PHE A 391 11.49 1.19 7.36
CA PHE A 391 10.39 1.99 6.83
C PHE A 391 10.69 2.80 5.57
N GLY A 392 11.77 2.45 4.85
CA GLY A 392 12.07 3.06 3.55
C GLY A 392 12.44 4.54 3.64
N ARG A 393 13.26 4.97 4.60
CA ARG A 393 13.78 6.34 4.60
C ARG A 393 14.92 6.50 3.59
N ASP A 394 14.81 7.49 2.71
CA ASP A 394 15.79 7.82 1.68
C ASP A 394 16.75 8.96 2.12
N GLY A 395 16.43 9.65 3.21
CA GLY A 395 17.33 10.63 3.83
C GLY A 395 16.66 11.36 4.99
N GLY A 396 17.44 12.17 5.72
CA GLY A 396 16.88 13.07 6.72
C GLY A 396 17.90 14.03 7.31
N ALA A 397 17.42 15.13 7.87
CA ALA A 397 18.24 16.16 8.48
C ALA A 397 17.57 16.78 9.70
N ALA A 398 18.38 17.26 10.64
CA ALA A 398 17.89 18.04 11.78
C ALA A 398 18.74 19.28 12.03
N LEU A 399 18.10 20.36 12.45
CA LEU A 399 18.74 21.53 13.03
C LEU A 399 18.26 21.71 14.45
N MET A 400 19.20 21.72 15.39
CA MET A 400 18.93 21.80 16.81
C MET A 400 19.60 22.99 17.45
N ALA A 401 18.94 23.56 18.45
CA ALA A 401 19.48 24.60 19.31
C ALA A 401 19.18 24.28 20.77
N ARG A 402 20.07 24.66 21.68
CA ARG A 402 19.91 24.47 23.10
C ARG A 402 20.44 25.68 23.85
N ALA A 403 19.71 26.10 24.88
CA ALA A 403 20.12 27.13 25.82
C ALA A 403 19.88 26.62 27.25
N GLY A 404 20.81 26.90 28.16
CA GLY A 404 20.67 26.47 29.54
C GLY A 404 21.59 27.24 30.48
N ALA A 405 21.49 26.90 31.76
CA ALA A 405 22.41 27.38 32.77
C ALA A 405 22.70 26.26 33.78
N SER A 406 23.93 26.24 34.29
CA SER A 406 24.33 25.36 35.38
C SER A 406 24.74 26.15 36.60
N TYR A 407 24.49 25.59 37.78
CA TYR A 407 24.90 26.13 39.08
C TYR A 407 25.81 25.13 39.80
N GLN A 408 27.01 25.58 40.19
CA GLN A 408 27.96 24.75 40.94
C GLN A 408 27.57 24.70 42.43
N VAL A 409 27.04 23.56 42.87
CA VAL A 409 26.46 23.40 44.22
C VAL A 409 27.50 22.96 45.25
N ALA A 410 28.50 22.20 44.83
CA ALA A 410 29.60 21.74 45.67
C ALA A 410 30.80 21.39 44.76
N PRO A 411 32.02 21.20 45.28
CA PRO A 411 33.11 20.64 44.49
C PRO A 411 32.68 19.36 43.77
N GLY A 412 32.86 19.32 42.45
CA GLY A 412 32.45 18.20 41.59
C GLY A 412 30.96 18.08 41.31
N LEU A 413 30.05 18.76 42.03
CA LEU A 413 28.60 18.68 41.85
C LEU A 413 28.01 19.95 41.22
N SER A 414 27.39 19.80 40.05
CA SER A 414 26.63 20.84 39.37
C SER A 414 25.20 20.40 39.09
N LEU A 415 24.28 21.36 39.13
CA LEU A 415 22.89 21.21 38.69
C LEU A 415 22.63 22.11 37.49
N GLY A 416 21.76 21.69 36.57
CA GLY A 416 21.42 22.45 35.38
C GLY A 416 19.94 22.44 35.05
N GLY A 417 19.56 23.44 34.27
CA GLY A 417 18.28 23.50 33.57
C GLY A 417 18.52 23.92 32.13
N GLN A 418 17.85 23.25 31.18
CA GLN A 418 18.10 23.42 29.75
C GLN A 418 16.78 23.42 28.97
N LEU A 419 16.69 24.28 27.96
CA LEU A 419 15.65 24.29 26.93
C LEU A 419 16.32 23.98 25.59
N ALA A 420 15.82 22.97 24.90
CA ALA A 420 16.29 22.57 23.58
C ALA A 420 15.14 22.60 22.56
N TYR A 421 15.51 22.84 21.31
CA TYR A 421 14.63 22.97 20.15
C TYR A 421 15.23 22.19 18.98
N ALA A 422 14.39 21.53 18.19
CA ALA A 422 14.77 20.86 16.96
C ALA A 422 13.72 21.08 15.87
N ARG A 423 14.19 21.25 14.63
CA ARG A 423 13.40 20.96 13.44
C ARG A 423 14.06 19.78 12.73
N THR A 424 13.28 18.73 12.46
CA THR A 424 13.74 17.48 11.86
C THR A 424 12.84 17.16 10.68
N GLY A 425 13.43 16.76 9.55
CA GLY A 425 12.71 16.28 8.38
C GLY A 425 13.29 14.96 7.89
N ASP A 426 12.42 14.07 7.43
CA ASP A 426 12.80 12.84 6.76
C ASP A 426 12.10 12.77 5.39
N ASP A 427 12.87 12.39 4.37
CA ASP A 427 12.37 12.04 3.05
C ASP A 427 12.18 10.51 3.04
N LEU A 428 11.00 10.05 2.63
CA LEU A 428 10.64 8.63 2.68
C LEU A 428 10.38 8.09 1.28
N ARG A 429 10.43 6.76 1.16
CA ARG A 429 10.07 6.05 -0.06
C ARG A 429 8.62 6.38 -0.42
N SER A 430 8.37 6.38 -1.72
CA SER A 430 7.05 6.61 -2.35
C SER A 430 6.65 8.07 -2.52
N GLY A 431 7.45 9.03 -2.04
CA GLY A 431 7.13 10.48 -2.14
C GLY A 431 6.67 11.09 -0.81
N ASP A 432 6.36 10.25 0.18
CA ASP A 432 6.04 10.64 1.55
C ASP A 432 7.11 11.56 2.16
N ASP A 433 6.66 12.64 2.80
CA ASP A 433 7.49 13.59 3.54
C ASP A 433 6.99 13.73 4.98
N LEU A 434 7.90 13.70 5.96
CA LEU A 434 7.56 13.94 7.37
C LEU A 434 8.47 15.01 7.99
N GLU A 435 7.86 15.98 8.64
CA GLU A 435 8.52 17.01 9.43
C GLU A 435 8.09 16.98 10.90
N SER A 436 9.01 17.34 11.78
CA SER A 436 8.76 17.49 13.21
C SER A 436 9.40 18.76 13.75
N THR A 437 8.62 19.55 14.49
CA THR A 437 9.12 20.68 15.29
C THR A 437 9.03 20.34 16.77
N GLY A 438 10.18 20.17 17.42
CA GLY A 438 10.29 19.66 18.78
C GLY A 438 10.88 20.66 19.76
N TYR A 439 10.40 20.60 21.00
CA TYR A 439 10.93 21.31 22.16
C TYR A 439 11.18 20.32 23.29
N GLN A 440 12.22 20.55 24.10
CA GLN A 440 12.52 19.76 25.28
C GLN A 440 12.98 20.66 26.43
N LEU A 441 12.35 20.51 27.59
CA LEU A 441 12.80 21.09 28.86
C LEU A 441 13.45 19.98 29.68
N SER A 442 14.66 20.22 30.19
CA SER A 442 15.36 19.26 31.05
C SER A 442 15.94 19.90 32.31
N LEU A 443 15.98 19.10 33.37
CA LEU A 443 16.72 19.36 34.59
C LEU A 443 17.75 18.25 34.77
N ASP A 444 18.97 18.62 35.08
CA ASP A 444 20.09 17.68 35.07
C ASP A 444 21.08 17.91 36.22
N ALA A 445 21.84 16.87 36.54
CA ALA A 445 22.88 16.89 37.55
C ALA A 445 24.13 16.20 37.00
N ALA A 446 25.30 16.74 37.32
CA ALA A 446 26.58 16.11 37.05
C ALA A 446 27.42 16.11 38.33
N TYR A 447 27.92 14.93 38.72
CA TYR A 447 28.73 14.75 39.91
C TYR A 447 30.01 13.99 39.58
N ALA A 448 31.15 14.66 39.71
CA ALA A 448 32.49 14.09 39.62
C ALA A 448 33.03 13.79 41.03
N MET A 449 33.53 12.57 41.23
CA MET A 449 34.01 11.97 42.48
C MET A 449 35.39 11.35 42.24
N ASN A 450 36.42 12.18 42.12
CA ASN A 450 37.75 11.74 41.65
C ASN A 450 37.62 11.11 40.25
N ASP A 451 37.95 9.83 40.11
CA ASP A 451 37.86 9.07 38.86
C ASP A 451 36.43 8.59 38.55
N ASP A 452 35.52 8.63 39.53
CA ASP A 452 34.12 8.24 39.37
C ASP A 452 33.25 9.41 38.93
N TRP A 453 32.24 9.16 38.12
CA TRP A 453 31.27 10.18 37.73
C TRP A 453 29.86 9.62 37.60
N VAL A 454 28.89 10.48 37.87
CA VAL A 454 27.47 10.21 37.65
C VAL A 454 26.81 11.44 37.03
N ILE A 455 26.03 11.23 35.98
CA ILE A 455 25.14 12.24 35.42
C ILE A 455 23.70 11.72 35.44
N GLY A 456 22.75 12.62 35.65
CA GLY A 456 21.34 12.31 35.60
C GLY A 456 20.56 13.45 34.98
N ALA A 457 19.49 13.14 34.26
CA ALA A 457 18.60 14.13 33.69
C ALA A 457 17.15 13.62 33.71
N ILE A 458 16.22 14.53 33.95
CA ILE A 458 14.80 14.34 33.68
C ILE A 458 14.38 15.33 32.61
N SER A 459 13.50 14.92 31.70
CA SER A 459 13.05 15.76 30.60
C SER A 459 11.56 15.62 30.32
N TRP A 460 10.98 16.71 29.82
CA TRP A 460 9.68 16.74 29.19
C TRP A 460 9.82 17.37 27.81
N GLY A 461 9.22 16.76 26.80
CA GLY A 461 9.27 17.23 25.43
C GLY A 461 7.88 17.29 24.79
N LYS A 462 7.75 18.18 23.82
CA LYS A 462 6.62 18.27 22.90
C LYS A 462 7.16 18.31 21.48
N SER A 463 6.55 17.55 20.58
CA SER A 463 6.78 17.65 19.14
C SER A 463 5.46 17.87 18.40
N ASP A 464 5.45 18.79 17.45
CA ASP A 464 4.37 18.94 16.46
C ASP A 464 4.85 18.29 15.16
N LEU A 465 4.05 17.37 14.61
CA LEU A 465 4.38 16.47 13.49
C LEU A 465 3.44 16.74 12.32
N GLU A 466 3.99 16.96 11.14
CA GLU A 466 3.26 17.30 9.91
C GLU A 466 3.88 16.57 8.72
N GLY A 467 3.12 16.32 7.65
CA GLY A 467 3.65 15.66 6.47
C GLY A 467 2.59 15.21 5.49
N THR A 468 3.00 14.40 4.51
CA THR A 468 2.13 13.81 3.49
C THR A 468 2.34 12.30 3.40
N ARG A 469 1.28 11.58 3.03
CA ARG A 469 1.32 10.18 2.64
C ARG A 469 0.86 10.04 1.19
N ASP A 470 1.74 9.57 0.32
CA ASP A 470 1.55 9.42 -1.11
C ASP A 470 1.13 7.97 -1.40
N PHE A 471 -0.19 7.74 -1.39
CA PHE A 471 -0.78 6.42 -1.57
C PHE A 471 -0.92 6.06 -3.06
N VAL A 472 -0.23 4.99 -3.47
CA VAL A 472 -0.33 4.44 -4.82
C VAL A 472 -0.81 2.98 -4.77
N LEU A 473 -1.99 2.71 -5.36
CA LEU A 473 -2.46 1.35 -5.59
C LEU A 473 -2.14 0.91 -7.01
N ARG A 474 -1.33 -0.15 -7.12
CA ARG A 474 -1.01 -0.79 -8.41
C ARG A 474 -1.71 -2.13 -8.54
N SER A 475 -2.14 -2.45 -9.75
CA SER A 475 -2.72 -3.74 -10.12
C SER A 475 -1.66 -4.85 -10.24
N GLY A 476 -2.08 -6.10 -10.35
CA GLY A 476 -1.21 -7.25 -10.64
C GLY A 476 -0.44 -7.13 -11.97
N LEU A 477 -0.94 -6.34 -12.93
CA LEU A 477 -0.26 -6.00 -14.19
C LEU A 477 0.68 -4.77 -14.08
N GLY A 478 0.82 -4.19 -12.89
CA GLY A 478 1.68 -3.03 -12.61
C GLY A 478 1.04 -1.66 -12.90
N ALA A 479 -0.12 -1.62 -13.54
CA ALA A 479 -0.86 -0.38 -13.83
C ALA A 479 -1.28 0.34 -12.54
N THR A 480 -1.13 1.67 -12.50
CA THR A 480 -1.66 2.50 -11.40
C THR A 480 -3.18 2.59 -11.49
N ILE A 481 -3.89 2.10 -10.47
CA ILE A 481 -5.35 2.17 -10.37
C ILE A 481 -5.78 3.44 -9.64
N VAL A 482 -5.05 3.78 -8.58
CA VAL A 482 -5.31 4.93 -7.70
C VAL A 482 -3.99 5.55 -7.30
N GLU A 483 -3.96 6.87 -7.27
CA GLU A 483 -2.87 7.68 -6.72
C GLU A 483 -3.50 8.86 -5.96
N ARG A 484 -3.16 9.01 -4.67
CA ARG A 484 -3.74 10.01 -3.77
C ARG A 484 -2.74 10.41 -2.71
N ASP A 485 -2.72 11.70 -2.40
CA ASP A 485 -1.88 12.25 -1.34
C ASP A 485 -2.77 12.64 -0.16
N PHE A 486 -2.29 12.38 1.06
CA PHE A 486 -3.02 12.66 2.29
C PHE A 486 -2.18 13.48 3.25
N ASP A 487 -2.73 14.63 3.68
CA ASP A 487 -2.09 15.46 4.69
C ASP A 487 -2.19 14.83 6.09
N LEU A 488 -1.08 14.86 6.81
CA LEU A 488 -0.90 14.32 8.16
C LEU A 488 -0.59 15.47 9.13
N SER A 489 -1.25 15.50 10.29
CA SER A 489 -0.91 16.43 11.37
C SER A 489 -1.26 15.86 12.73
N THR A 490 -0.28 15.81 13.63
CA THR A 490 -0.47 15.36 15.01
C THR A 490 0.56 15.98 15.95
N ASN A 491 0.45 15.66 17.24
CA ASN A 491 1.42 16.05 18.25
C ASN A 491 1.90 14.85 19.07
N ALA A 492 3.09 14.98 19.63
CA ALA A 492 3.67 14.01 20.54
C ALA A 492 4.14 14.69 21.82
N TYR A 493 4.02 13.97 22.94
CA TYR A 493 4.54 14.38 24.24
C TYR A 493 5.44 13.29 24.79
N THR A 494 6.64 13.66 25.22
CA THR A 494 7.64 12.73 25.72
C THR A 494 8.04 13.06 27.14
N LEU A 495 8.11 12.03 27.98
CA LEU A 495 8.74 12.10 29.30
C LEU A 495 10.00 11.24 29.28
N GLY A 496 11.11 11.80 29.76
CA GLY A 496 12.40 11.12 29.81
C GLY A 496 13.02 11.17 31.20
N ALA A 497 13.72 10.11 31.57
CA ALA A 497 14.57 10.08 32.74
C ALA A 497 15.78 9.18 32.48
N ARG A 498 16.98 9.74 32.64
CA ARG A 498 18.23 9.01 32.40
C ARG A 498 19.19 9.18 33.55
N VAL A 499 19.92 8.11 33.86
CA VAL A 499 21.10 8.13 34.73
C VAL A 499 22.22 7.39 34.03
N GLN A 500 23.42 7.95 34.03
CA GLN A 500 24.63 7.31 33.51
C GLN A 500 25.75 7.49 34.53
N ALA A 501 26.51 6.43 34.76
CA ALA A 501 27.65 6.43 35.65
C ALA A 501 28.85 5.76 35.00
N GLY A 502 30.05 6.15 35.42
CA GLY A 502 31.28 5.55 34.94
C GLY A 502 32.46 5.84 35.84
N ARG A 503 33.59 5.22 35.48
CA ARG A 503 34.90 5.48 36.10
C ARG A 503 35.92 5.65 35.00
N ASP A 504 36.64 6.76 34.99
CA ASP A 504 37.67 7.03 33.98
C ASP A 504 39.06 6.72 34.54
N TYR A 505 39.77 5.76 33.92
CA TYR A 505 41.14 5.39 34.26
C TYR A 505 42.12 6.09 33.33
N ALA A 506 43.16 6.72 33.90
CA ALA A 506 44.25 7.30 33.12
C ALA A 506 45.26 6.23 32.68
N LEU A 507 45.60 6.22 31.40
CA LEU A 507 46.77 5.52 30.85
C LEU A 507 47.95 6.50 30.76
N ALA A 508 49.19 5.99 30.76
CA ALA A 508 50.42 6.80 30.82
C ALA A 508 50.69 7.74 29.62
N SER A 509 49.77 7.86 28.66
CA SER A 509 49.92 8.60 27.40
C SER A 509 48.74 9.53 27.07
N GLY A 510 48.11 10.17 28.06
CA GLY A 510 47.00 11.13 27.81
C GLY A 510 45.71 10.48 27.30
N VAL A 511 45.60 9.16 27.45
CA VAL A 511 44.43 8.37 27.09
C VAL A 511 43.66 8.03 28.36
N THR A 512 42.35 8.28 28.36
CA THR A 512 41.42 7.83 29.40
C THR A 512 40.55 6.69 28.87
N TYR A 513 40.22 5.72 29.71
CA TYR A 513 39.27 4.68 29.36
C TYR A 513 38.48 4.25 30.59
N GLY A 514 37.26 3.76 30.41
CA GLY A 514 36.40 3.52 31.56
C GLY A 514 35.15 2.71 31.25
N PRO A 515 34.67 1.88 32.19
CA PRO A 515 33.34 1.31 32.09
C PRO A 515 32.27 2.38 32.19
N VAL A 516 31.16 2.14 31.49
CA VAL A 516 29.97 2.99 31.48
C VAL A 516 28.76 2.12 31.72
N VAL A 517 27.91 2.54 32.66
CA VAL A 517 26.60 1.93 32.90
C VAL A 517 25.53 3.00 32.81
N GLY A 518 24.37 2.64 32.28
CA GLY A 518 23.27 3.57 32.10
C GLY A 518 21.92 2.92 32.28
N LEU A 519 20.96 3.73 32.73
CA LEU A 519 19.55 3.42 32.72
C LEU A 519 18.82 4.59 32.06
N ASP A 520 18.03 4.31 31.04
CA ASP A 520 17.30 5.31 30.28
C ASP A 520 15.83 4.91 30.16
N TYR A 521 14.95 5.78 30.59
CA TYR A 521 13.52 5.62 30.47
C TYR A 521 12.97 6.72 29.58
N SER A 522 12.16 6.33 28.59
CA SER A 522 11.40 7.28 27.80
C SER A 522 9.98 6.78 27.57
N ARG A 523 9.04 7.72 27.56
CA ARG A 523 7.65 7.45 27.20
C ARG A 523 7.11 8.56 26.32
N THR A 524 6.81 8.22 25.08
CA THR A 524 6.25 9.11 24.07
C THR A 524 4.80 8.76 23.82
N ARG A 525 3.91 9.75 23.87
CA ARG A 525 2.50 9.62 23.49
C ARG A 525 2.21 10.47 22.28
N ILE A 526 1.70 9.85 21.22
CA ILE A 526 1.34 10.50 19.95
C ILE A 526 -0.19 10.60 19.89
N GLY A 527 -0.70 11.78 19.59
CA GLY A 527 -2.12 12.04 19.42
C GLY A 527 -2.72 11.23 18.27
N GLY A 528 -3.95 10.75 18.44
CA GLY A 528 -4.72 10.25 17.31
C GLY A 528 -5.14 11.41 16.40
N PHE A 529 -5.24 11.16 15.11
CA PHE A 529 -5.56 12.16 14.10
C PHE A 529 -6.24 11.51 12.90
N SER A 530 -6.83 12.31 12.02
CA SER A 530 -7.43 11.85 10.76
C SER A 530 -6.78 12.59 9.61
N GLU A 531 -6.58 11.90 8.50
CA GLU A 531 -6.09 12.51 7.27
C GLU A 531 -7.08 13.53 6.73
N GLY A 532 -6.54 14.65 6.24
CA GLY A 532 -7.33 15.72 5.67
C GLY A 532 -7.79 15.41 4.25
N SER A 533 -8.86 14.65 4.05
CA SER A 533 -9.56 14.62 2.75
C SER A 533 -11.00 14.11 2.86
N GLY A 534 -11.84 14.45 1.87
CA GLY A 534 -13.16 13.81 1.68
C GLY A 534 -13.07 12.48 0.93
N ASP A 535 -11.86 11.95 0.70
CA ASP A 535 -11.63 10.74 -0.06
C ASP A 535 -11.84 9.49 0.81
N ARG A 536 -12.47 8.44 0.25
CA ARG A 536 -12.76 7.19 0.97
C ARG A 536 -11.50 6.46 1.47
N ARG A 537 -10.34 6.73 0.89
CA ARG A 537 -9.07 6.09 1.29
C ARG A 537 -8.36 6.83 2.43
N ALA A 538 -8.87 7.97 2.87
CA ALA A 538 -8.38 8.62 4.07
C ALA A 538 -8.66 7.76 5.30
N VAL A 539 -7.70 7.73 6.22
CA VAL A 539 -7.80 6.95 7.45
C VAL A 539 -7.77 7.82 8.70
N THR A 540 -8.24 7.23 9.80
CA THR A 540 -8.08 7.77 11.15
C THR A 540 -7.09 6.91 11.95
N TYR A 541 -6.05 7.55 12.43
CA TYR A 541 -4.99 6.98 13.25
C TYR A 541 -5.39 6.98 14.71
N ALA A 542 -5.34 5.80 15.35
CA ALA A 542 -5.45 5.73 16.79
C ALA A 542 -4.23 6.36 17.47
N GLY A 543 -4.43 6.99 18.63
CA GLY A 543 -3.32 7.48 19.44
C GLY A 543 -2.39 6.35 19.87
N GLN A 544 -1.10 6.64 19.92
CA GLN A 544 -0.05 5.66 20.22
C GLN A 544 0.71 6.03 21.49
N ALA A 545 1.20 5.02 22.19
CA ALA A 545 2.13 5.19 23.30
C ALA A 545 3.32 4.26 23.09
N ILE A 546 4.51 4.84 23.05
CA ILE A 546 5.79 4.14 22.94
C ILE A 546 6.51 4.30 24.27
N GLU A 547 6.93 3.19 24.86
CA GLU A 547 7.64 3.16 26.14
C GLU A 547 8.91 2.33 25.98
N SER A 548 10.02 2.88 26.46
CA SER A 548 11.36 2.26 26.41
C SER A 548 12.02 2.37 27.78
N LEU A 549 12.63 1.28 28.23
CA LEU A 549 13.42 1.20 29.46
C LEU A 549 14.72 0.46 29.17
N GLU A 550 15.75 1.21 28.80
CA GLU A 550 17.02 0.69 28.34
C GLU A 550 18.02 0.55 29.48
N VAL A 551 18.60 -0.64 29.61
CA VAL A 551 19.80 -0.89 30.41
C VAL A 551 21.00 -0.86 29.48
N GLN A 552 22.00 -0.05 29.81
CA GLN A 552 23.19 0.16 28.99
C GLN A 552 24.44 -0.31 29.73
N LEU A 553 25.24 -1.16 29.09
CA LEU A 553 26.53 -1.62 29.59
C LEU A 553 27.58 -1.43 28.51
N GLY A 554 28.65 -0.71 28.83
CA GLY A 554 29.63 -0.36 27.81
C GLY A 554 30.93 0.18 28.37
N GLY A 555 31.68 0.79 27.47
CA GLY A 555 32.92 1.47 27.79
C GLY A 555 33.09 2.74 26.97
N ARG A 556 33.90 3.65 27.50
CA ARG A 556 34.35 4.85 26.80
C ARG A 556 35.86 4.90 26.76
N VAL A 557 36.39 5.54 25.73
CA VAL A 557 37.79 5.90 25.59
C VAL A 557 37.87 7.36 25.15
N GLY A 558 38.83 8.10 25.68
CA GLY A 558 39.10 9.49 25.35
C GLY A 558 40.60 9.73 25.20
N THR A 559 40.99 10.68 24.36
CA THR A 559 42.37 11.14 24.26
C THR A 559 42.40 12.58 23.77
N ASP A 560 43.38 13.35 24.26
CA ASP A 560 43.67 14.67 23.73
C ASP A 560 44.83 14.58 22.74
N LEU A 561 44.67 15.18 21.57
CA LEU A 561 45.64 15.17 20.49
C LEU A 561 45.86 16.58 19.95
N ALA A 562 47.11 16.92 19.67
CA ALA A 562 47.44 18.14 18.94
C ALA A 562 47.26 17.90 17.43
N VAL A 563 46.23 18.50 16.83
CA VAL A 563 45.96 18.44 15.39
C VAL A 563 46.14 19.83 14.79
N ALA A 564 47.10 19.99 13.88
CA ALA A 564 47.41 21.27 13.24
C ALA A 564 47.63 22.44 14.23
N GLY A 565 48.21 22.16 15.41
CA GLY A 565 48.49 23.16 16.44
C GLY A 565 47.30 23.54 17.32
N ARG A 566 46.20 22.80 17.27
CA ARG A 566 45.06 22.92 18.19
C ARG A 566 44.87 21.63 18.98
N ASP A 567 44.46 21.76 20.23
CA ASP A 567 44.08 20.61 21.05
C ASP A 567 42.69 20.13 20.62
N VAL A 568 42.61 18.84 20.30
CA VAL A 568 41.40 18.14 19.90
C VAL A 568 41.20 16.96 20.82
N THR A 569 40.08 16.96 21.54
CA THR A 569 39.63 15.82 22.33
C THR A 569 38.88 14.86 21.44
N LEU A 570 39.41 13.65 21.28
CA LEU A 570 38.72 12.54 20.64
C LEU A 570 38.09 11.66 21.71
N SER A 571 36.86 11.20 21.47
CA SER A 571 36.21 10.22 22.33
C SER A 571 35.40 9.22 21.53
N ALA A 572 35.32 8.01 22.06
CA ALA A 572 34.46 6.96 21.57
C ALA A 572 33.73 6.28 22.74
N GLN A 573 32.46 5.96 22.56
CA GLN A 573 31.66 5.19 23.51
C GLN A 573 30.94 4.07 22.77
N GLY A 574 31.04 2.85 23.29
CA GLY A 574 30.30 1.70 22.80
C GLY A 574 29.47 1.10 23.93
N THR A 575 28.18 0.89 23.71
CA THR A 575 27.26 0.31 24.70
C THR A 575 26.41 -0.78 24.09
N LEU A 576 26.30 -1.90 24.80
CA LEU A 576 25.26 -2.91 24.59
C LEU A 576 24.02 -2.48 25.35
N ILE A 577 22.87 -2.60 24.70
CA ILE A 577 21.59 -2.13 25.20
C ILE A 577 20.61 -3.29 25.28
N HIS A 578 19.90 -3.37 26.40
CA HIS A 578 18.75 -4.23 26.57
C HIS A 578 17.53 -3.39 26.95
N ASP A 579 16.50 -3.37 26.11
CA ASP A 579 15.23 -2.71 26.40
C ASP A 579 14.28 -3.66 27.16
N LEU A 580 13.88 -3.26 28.35
CA LEU A 580 12.99 -3.99 29.24
C LEU A 580 11.50 -3.72 28.95
N ALA A 581 11.18 -2.67 28.19
CA ALA A 581 9.83 -2.33 27.80
C ALA A 581 9.42 -3.01 26.49
N GLU A 582 8.17 -2.79 26.06
CA GLU A 582 7.64 -3.36 24.81
C GLU A 582 8.07 -2.57 23.57
N GLY A 583 8.49 -1.30 23.71
CA GLY A 583 8.88 -0.44 22.60
C GLY A 583 7.68 0.11 21.84
N ALA A 584 7.85 0.33 20.53
CA ALA A 584 6.75 0.74 19.66
C ALA A 584 5.75 -0.43 19.45
N PRO A 585 4.44 -0.15 19.35
CA PRO A 585 3.45 -1.20 19.16
C PRO A 585 3.67 -1.92 17.83
N SER A 586 3.84 -3.24 17.87
CA SER A 586 3.89 -4.08 16.65
C SER A 586 2.54 -4.22 15.98
N ARG A 587 1.45 -3.78 16.62
CA ARG A 587 0.10 -3.80 16.05
C ARG A 587 -0.48 -2.40 16.03
N ILE A 588 -0.59 -1.85 14.84
CA ILE A 588 -1.12 -0.51 14.61
C ILE A 588 -2.59 -0.63 14.23
N ARG A 589 -3.41 0.23 14.83
CA ARG A 589 -4.84 0.33 14.55
C ARG A 589 -5.10 1.61 13.77
N VAL A 590 -5.64 1.44 12.58
CA VAL A 590 -6.20 2.52 11.76
C VAL A 590 -7.69 2.23 11.54
N THR A 591 -8.48 3.28 11.36
CA THR A 591 -9.91 3.17 11.02
C THR A 591 -10.10 3.70 9.61
N ASP A 592 -10.66 2.90 8.72
CA ASP A 592 -10.97 3.37 7.37
C ASP A 592 -12.22 4.27 7.35
N SER A 593 -12.51 4.89 6.21
CA SER A 593 -13.66 5.78 6.03
C SER A 593 -15.02 5.11 6.25
N THR A 594 -15.09 3.78 6.21
CA THR A 594 -16.31 3.02 6.49
C THR A 594 -16.52 2.73 7.98
N GLY A 595 -15.54 3.10 8.82
CA GLY A 595 -15.57 2.88 10.26
C GLY A 595 -15.00 1.53 10.69
N ASN A 596 -14.37 0.78 9.78
CA ASN A 596 -13.78 -0.51 10.11
C ASN A 596 -12.39 -0.33 10.72
N ASP A 597 -12.19 -0.94 11.89
CA ASP A 597 -10.89 -1.02 12.55
C ASP A 597 -9.99 -2.05 11.86
N ARG A 598 -8.91 -1.58 11.24
CA ARG A 598 -7.90 -2.44 10.63
C ARG A 598 -6.67 -2.50 11.51
N ARG A 599 -6.28 -3.74 11.84
CA ARG A 599 -5.10 -4.03 12.67
C ARG A 599 -3.99 -4.55 11.79
N VAL A 600 -3.01 -3.70 11.54
CA VAL A 600 -1.83 -4.06 10.77
C VAL A 600 -0.74 -4.47 11.74
N THR A 601 -0.15 -5.64 11.52
CA THR A 601 0.96 -6.13 12.34
C THR A 601 2.25 -5.82 11.59
N LEU A 602 3.10 -5.00 12.20
CA LEU A 602 4.47 -4.76 11.78
C LEU A 602 5.43 -5.70 12.51
N ASP A 603 6.65 -5.81 12.00
CA ASP A 603 7.69 -6.55 12.69
C ASP A 603 7.93 -5.98 14.10
N GLY A 604 8.15 -6.88 15.05
CA GLY A 604 8.42 -6.49 16.44
C GLY A 604 9.74 -5.73 16.58
N GLN A 605 9.86 -4.95 17.65
CA GLN A 605 11.13 -4.28 17.95
C GLN A 605 12.12 -5.21 18.65
N ASP A 606 13.39 -5.01 18.32
CA ASP A 606 14.50 -5.75 18.89
C ASP A 606 14.84 -5.22 20.28
N ARG A 607 14.86 -6.12 21.26
CA ARG A 607 15.17 -5.74 22.64
C ARG A 607 16.66 -5.65 22.93
N ASN A 608 17.52 -6.10 22.01
CA ASN A 608 18.96 -6.13 22.20
C ASN A 608 19.66 -5.50 21.01
N PHE A 609 20.46 -4.47 21.23
CA PHE A 609 21.20 -3.80 20.16
C PHE A 609 22.44 -3.11 20.71
N ALA A 610 23.30 -2.61 19.82
CA ALA A 610 24.48 -1.84 20.19
C ALA A 610 24.36 -0.38 19.75
N ARG A 611 24.92 0.54 20.54
CA ARG A 611 25.18 1.93 20.13
C ARG A 611 26.67 2.22 20.15
N ILE A 612 27.14 2.89 19.10
CA ILE A 612 28.52 3.38 18.98
C ILE A 612 28.45 4.87 18.69
N GLY A 613 29.11 5.67 19.52
CA GLY A 613 29.26 7.11 19.34
C GLY A 613 30.73 7.48 19.26
N LEU A 614 31.10 8.24 18.24
CA LEU A 614 32.41 8.85 18.07
C LEU A 614 32.25 10.37 18.12
N SER A 615 33.15 11.07 18.79
CA SER A 615 33.13 12.53 18.88
C SER A 615 34.54 13.09 18.79
N ALA A 616 34.69 14.19 18.05
CA ALA A 616 35.87 15.03 18.06
C ALA A 616 35.46 16.45 18.49
N GLN A 617 36.16 17.04 19.44
CA GLN A 617 35.85 18.37 19.98
C GLN A 617 37.12 19.22 20.08
N THR A 618 37.01 20.52 19.84
CA THR A 618 38.13 21.47 19.95
C THR A 618 37.64 22.81 20.51
N ALA A 619 38.45 23.43 21.37
CA ALA A 619 38.19 24.77 21.85
C ALA A 619 38.52 25.79 20.74
N LEU A 620 37.58 26.71 20.49
CA LEU A 620 37.77 27.86 19.61
C LEU A 620 38.26 29.09 20.39
N SER A 621 37.88 29.17 21.67
CA SER A 621 38.33 30.15 22.67
C SER A 621 38.02 29.62 24.07
N ASP A 622 38.33 30.39 25.11
CA ASP A 622 37.95 30.05 26.51
C ASP A 622 36.43 29.93 26.71
N GLN A 623 35.64 30.53 25.82
CA GLN A 623 34.17 30.57 25.90
C GLN A 623 33.48 29.81 24.77
N ALA A 624 34.21 29.22 23.83
CA ALA A 624 33.63 28.66 22.62
C ALA A 624 34.28 27.33 22.23
N ASP A 625 33.46 26.38 21.80
CA ASP A 625 33.93 25.07 21.33
C ASP A 625 33.17 24.60 20.08
N ALA A 626 33.79 23.71 19.32
CA ALA A 626 33.22 23.07 18.15
C ALA A 626 33.37 21.55 18.26
N TRP A 627 32.39 20.81 17.75
CA TRP A 627 32.45 19.35 17.71
C TRP A 627 31.86 18.76 16.43
N VAL A 628 32.27 17.51 16.18
CA VAL A 628 31.69 16.62 15.18
C VAL A 628 31.36 15.30 15.85
N THR A 629 30.23 14.69 15.50
CA THR A 629 29.82 13.36 15.96
C THR A 629 29.54 12.40 14.82
N LEU A 630 29.75 11.12 15.10
CA LEU A 630 29.19 10.01 14.34
C LEU A 630 28.54 9.07 15.35
N ASP A 631 27.23 8.92 15.27
CA ASP A 631 26.45 8.06 16.15
C ASP A 631 25.79 6.96 15.33
N SER A 632 25.79 5.73 15.82
CA SER A 632 25.18 4.60 15.13
C SER A 632 24.52 3.60 16.07
N ARG A 633 23.36 3.08 15.64
CA ARG A 633 22.67 1.92 16.20
C ARG A 633 22.91 0.72 15.29
N ILE A 634 23.29 -0.43 15.86
CA ILE A 634 23.65 -1.65 15.12
C ILE A 634 22.94 -2.86 15.74
N GLY A 635 22.50 -3.78 14.88
CA GLY A 635 21.90 -5.05 15.31
C GLY A 635 20.52 -4.87 15.91
N HIS A 636 19.69 -4.06 15.26
CA HIS A 636 18.29 -3.83 15.60
C HIS A 636 17.46 -4.19 14.36
N ASP A 637 16.42 -5.01 14.52
CA ASP A 637 15.54 -5.52 13.46
C ASP A 637 14.76 -4.39 12.78
N ALA A 638 14.43 -3.34 13.52
CA ALA A 638 14.01 -2.06 12.96
C ALA A 638 15.21 -1.25 12.45
N GLY A 639 16.16 -1.91 11.79
CA GLY A 639 17.33 -1.33 11.11
C GLY A 639 18.47 -0.72 11.93
N SER A 640 19.65 -0.73 11.29
CA SER A 640 20.81 0.05 11.74
C SER A 640 20.67 1.50 11.29
N GLN A 641 20.96 2.45 12.18
CA GLN A 641 20.88 3.88 11.91
C GLN A 641 22.29 4.48 12.07
N ALA A 642 22.62 5.48 11.26
CA ALA A 642 23.85 6.24 11.39
C ALA A 642 23.51 7.73 11.23
N THR A 643 24.08 8.57 12.08
CA THR A 643 23.87 10.02 12.06
C THR A 643 25.22 10.71 12.17
N VAL A 644 25.45 11.70 11.32
CA VAL A 644 26.63 12.56 11.35
C VAL A 644 26.21 13.93 11.86
N GLY A 645 26.89 14.43 12.89
CA GLY A 645 26.57 15.71 13.50
C GLY A 645 27.73 16.69 13.49
N ALA A 646 27.43 17.98 13.42
CA ALA A 646 28.41 19.05 13.64
C ALA A 646 27.76 20.17 14.45
N GLY A 647 28.47 20.70 15.43
CA GLY A 647 27.92 21.73 16.31
C GLY A 647 28.93 22.71 16.89
N LEU A 648 28.39 23.78 17.46
CA LEU A 648 29.10 24.89 18.08
C LEU A 648 28.47 25.21 19.44
N GLY A 649 29.30 25.46 20.44
CA GLY A 649 28.91 25.74 21.81
C GLY A 649 29.54 27.04 22.31
N LEU A 650 28.80 27.75 23.16
CA LEU A 650 29.26 28.95 23.84
C LEU A 650 28.91 28.86 25.34
N ARG A 651 29.84 29.30 26.19
CA ARG A 651 29.70 29.37 27.66
C ARG A 651 30.02 30.80 28.12
N PHE A 652 29.23 31.31 29.06
CA PHE A 652 29.30 32.71 29.50
C PHE A 652 29.76 32.87 30.94
#